data_AF-A0A3B5KVC7-F1
#
_entry.id   AF-A0A3B5KVC7-F1
#
_cell.length_a   1.000
_cell.length_b   1.000
_cell.length_c   1.000
_cell.angle_alpha   90.00
_cell.angle_beta   90.00
_cell.angle_gamma   90.00
#
_symmetry.space_group_name_H-M   'P 1'
#
loop_
_entity.id
_entity.type
_entity.pdbx_description
1 polymer ?
#
loop_
_entity_poly.entity_id
_entity_poly.type
_entity_poly.pdbx_seq_one_letter_code
_entity_poly.pdbx_strand_id
1 'polypeptide(L)'
;LDSSIWSNELVELFLEVGNQNANSFWAANLPLEEELHSRASTEQRATFMRRKYRERKYRKVLEDFHDLEELNKALCAAVVSSDVLQTMELVFSGADIMCATGDPVYSTPYLLAQRAGQKLQMEFLHQNKLTDFPRLDQWSENASLPDVSVFMDGFLYVSSDMGRRWCTLEGGFLSYYENERSPSAIGRVDVTEVVSLAKVDLHVSGRAVFTVELYLRTERALTVGAETQDTQHDWIQALTKCFVPSKVEGLVRKQSELIGRLHYKEGHDLYHWRTGWFMLEGSALHFSSGDEAGEEEVLHLKQLQELTVSTHIEGEDKIQVLLMVESGRTIYIHGFSRMDFSLWHSAITLAAGTDGRALGDQQLTKNGVPIIVDSCIAFVTQYGLCQEGIYQSPGDPARVSLLLEEFTRDARNVKLRNKEHQLEDVTDTLKRFLSQLEDALLTKELYPYWVSALDEAEEKQRVKKYSTFIESLPKIYRSTLHALLQHLYRIQQCSHLNGMPSEKLSAVFSSCLFQTQGQTPQEMSVIRDLISNYVTLFSVRQKRFGLSPSMRSCELAETALSMRNDTFKADDLWTTFEVIENGELERPLHHSEKILEQVLEWSTLDCPSSAFLVIKKFAGAKRMAGGKGKFSDGSCKLLSGHKFQDKYVVLRSDKLLLYRDIKVSTPFFSISFIHCHIPPSKDF
;
A
#
# COMPACT_ATOMS: atom_id res chain seq x y z
N LEU A 1 -12.52 -61.88 13.64
CA LEU A 1 -11.37 -60.95 13.64
C LEU A 1 -10.12 -61.77 13.92
N ASP A 2 -8.98 -61.39 13.35
CA ASP A 2 -7.70 -62.05 13.66
C ASP A 2 -7.34 -61.77 15.13
N SER A 3 -7.34 -62.81 15.97
CA SER A 3 -7.09 -62.67 17.42
C SER A 3 -5.65 -62.33 17.77
N SER A 4 -4.74 -62.31 16.78
CA SER A 4 -3.38 -61.79 16.95
C SER A 4 -3.30 -60.26 16.83
N ILE A 5 -4.33 -59.63 16.26
CA ILE A 5 -4.43 -58.17 16.05
C ILE A 5 -5.57 -57.58 16.90
N TRP A 6 -6.67 -58.30 17.05
CA TRP A 6 -7.88 -57.86 17.75
C TRP A 6 -8.00 -58.55 19.11
N SER A 7 -7.54 -57.87 20.17
CA SER A 7 -7.85 -58.25 21.55
C SER A 7 -9.32 -57.99 21.87
N ASN A 8 -9.85 -58.68 22.88
CA ASN A 8 -11.24 -58.45 23.32
C ASN A 8 -11.41 -57.01 23.81
N GLU A 9 -10.41 -56.49 24.52
CA GLU A 9 -10.35 -55.12 25.02
C GLU A 9 -10.35 -54.09 23.88
N LEU A 10 -9.63 -54.35 22.78
CA LEU A 10 -9.63 -53.48 21.61
C LEU A 10 -10.99 -53.48 20.90
N VAL A 11 -11.61 -54.66 20.77
CA VAL A 11 -12.97 -54.76 20.19
C VAL A 11 -13.99 -53.99 21.03
N GLU A 12 -13.96 -54.15 22.36
CA GLU A 12 -14.81 -53.39 23.28
C GLU A 12 -14.55 -51.88 23.19
N LEU A 13 -13.29 -51.46 23.08
CA LEU A 13 -12.93 -50.05 22.88
C LEU A 13 -13.55 -49.47 21.59
N PHE A 14 -13.51 -50.20 20.48
CA PHE A 14 -14.13 -49.76 19.22
C PHE A 14 -15.66 -49.67 19.30
N LEU A 15 -16.29 -50.58 20.06
CA LEU A 15 -17.74 -50.54 20.29
C LEU A 15 -18.16 -49.35 21.16
N GLU A 16 -17.38 -49.04 22.20
CA GLU A 16 -17.67 -47.95 23.13
C GLU A 16 -17.39 -46.57 22.52
N VAL A 17 -16.28 -46.43 21.77
CA VAL A 17 -15.97 -45.18 21.07
C VAL A 17 -16.92 -44.98 19.89
N GLY A 18 -16.97 -45.92 18.95
CA GLY A 18 -17.84 -45.85 17.78
C GLY A 18 -17.70 -44.57 16.94
N ASN A 19 -18.44 -44.48 15.83
CA ASN A 19 -18.41 -43.27 14.99
C ASN A 19 -19.19 -42.12 15.63
N GLN A 20 -20.27 -42.42 16.37
CA GLN A 20 -21.13 -41.40 16.97
C GLN A 20 -20.39 -40.63 18.06
N ASN A 21 -19.77 -41.32 19.03
CA ASN A 21 -19.05 -40.63 20.12
C ASN A 21 -17.70 -40.09 19.65
N ALA A 22 -17.06 -40.71 18.65
CA ALA A 22 -15.91 -40.07 18.00
C ALA A 22 -16.29 -38.74 17.35
N ASN A 23 -17.47 -38.65 16.70
CA ASN A 23 -17.92 -37.43 16.03
C ASN A 23 -18.37 -36.34 17.00
N SER A 24 -18.87 -36.68 18.20
CA SER A 24 -19.16 -35.68 19.23
C SER A 24 -17.91 -34.95 19.72
N PHE A 25 -16.72 -35.50 19.47
CA PHE A 25 -15.45 -34.81 19.65
C PHE A 25 -14.91 -34.26 18.32
N TRP A 26 -14.63 -35.11 17.33
CA TRP A 26 -13.90 -34.74 16.11
C TRP A 26 -14.68 -33.89 15.10
N ALA A 27 -16.00 -33.79 15.23
CA ALA A 27 -16.87 -33.01 14.36
C ALA A 27 -17.85 -32.12 15.14
N ALA A 28 -17.55 -31.81 16.41
CA ALA A 28 -18.40 -31.03 17.28
C ALA A 28 -18.70 -29.62 16.71
N ASN A 29 -17.70 -29.04 16.04
CA ASN A 29 -17.74 -27.71 15.45
C ASN A 29 -17.68 -27.75 13.92
N LEU A 30 -18.21 -28.81 13.29
CA LEU A 30 -18.22 -28.94 11.82
C LEU A 30 -19.32 -28.04 11.22
N PRO A 31 -18.98 -27.06 10.36
CA PRO A 31 -19.98 -26.25 9.65
C PRO A 31 -20.77 -27.09 8.65
N LEU A 32 -22.04 -26.76 8.44
CA LEU A 32 -22.92 -27.44 7.49
C LEU A 32 -22.39 -27.37 6.05
N GLU A 33 -21.65 -26.31 5.72
CA GLU A 33 -21.07 -26.07 4.40
C GLU A 33 -19.86 -26.97 4.12
N GLU A 34 -19.17 -27.44 5.16
CA GLU A 34 -18.00 -28.32 5.05
C GLU A 34 -18.38 -29.81 5.22
N GLU A 35 -19.68 -30.14 5.34
CA GLU A 35 -20.13 -31.52 5.43
C GLU A 35 -19.87 -32.30 4.12
N LEU A 36 -19.30 -33.48 4.28
CA LEU A 36 -18.93 -34.32 3.16
C LEU A 36 -20.17 -35.02 2.55
N HIS A 37 -20.49 -34.71 1.29
CA HIS A 37 -21.58 -35.38 0.57
C HIS A 37 -21.17 -36.72 -0.05
N SER A 38 -22.14 -37.61 -0.28
CA SER A 38 -21.89 -38.97 -0.83
C SER A 38 -21.20 -38.96 -2.20
N ARG A 39 -21.42 -37.92 -3.01
CA ARG A 39 -20.81 -37.71 -4.33
C ARG A 39 -19.46 -36.99 -4.31
N ALA A 40 -18.86 -36.74 -3.14
CA ALA A 40 -17.60 -35.98 -3.04
C ALA A 40 -16.49 -36.66 -3.85
N SER A 41 -15.53 -35.88 -4.35
CA SER A 41 -14.35 -36.40 -5.02
C SER A 41 -13.40 -37.09 -4.03
N THR A 42 -12.47 -37.92 -4.52
CA THR A 42 -11.44 -38.53 -3.65
C THR A 42 -10.61 -37.47 -2.94
N GLU A 43 -10.37 -36.33 -3.59
CA GLU A 43 -9.61 -35.21 -3.03
C GLU A 43 -10.39 -34.50 -1.92
N GLN A 44 -11.67 -34.19 -2.15
CA GLN A 44 -12.55 -33.62 -1.12
C GLN A 44 -12.61 -34.52 0.13
N ARG A 45 -12.64 -35.84 -0.07
CA ARG A 45 -12.57 -36.81 1.05
C ARG A 45 -11.23 -36.76 1.78
N ALA A 46 -10.13 -36.69 1.05
CA ALA A 46 -8.79 -36.61 1.64
C ALA A 46 -8.61 -35.32 2.47
N THR A 47 -9.03 -34.17 1.91
CA THR A 47 -9.01 -32.87 2.59
C THR A 47 -9.87 -32.89 3.85
N PHE A 48 -11.10 -33.44 3.78
CA PHE A 48 -11.96 -33.56 4.95
C PHE A 48 -11.34 -34.44 6.05
N MET A 49 -10.75 -35.59 5.69
CA MET A 49 -10.08 -36.45 6.67
C MET A 49 -8.88 -35.77 7.32
N ARG A 50 -8.10 -35.00 6.55
CA ARG A 50 -6.96 -34.21 7.05
C ARG A 50 -7.42 -33.14 8.04
N ARG A 51 -8.38 -32.31 7.65
CA ARG A 51 -8.96 -31.25 8.49
C ARG A 51 -9.53 -31.81 9.79
N LYS A 52 -10.22 -32.95 9.70
CA LYS A 52 -10.86 -33.60 10.84
C LYS A 52 -9.87 -34.22 11.83
N TYR A 53 -8.94 -35.05 11.37
CA TYR A 53 -8.11 -35.87 12.29
C TYR A 53 -6.67 -35.35 12.45
N ARG A 54 -6.08 -34.75 11.41
CA ARG A 54 -4.69 -34.26 11.43
C ARG A 54 -4.61 -32.82 11.96
N GLU A 55 -5.37 -31.91 11.35
CA GLU A 55 -5.42 -30.49 11.75
C GLU A 55 -6.36 -30.25 12.95
N ARG A 56 -7.26 -31.21 13.21
CA ARG A 56 -8.23 -31.17 14.31
C ARG A 56 -9.12 -29.91 14.28
N LYS A 57 -9.45 -29.44 13.08
CA LYS A 57 -10.15 -28.17 12.82
C LYS A 57 -11.53 -28.11 13.48
N TYR A 58 -12.26 -29.23 13.49
CA TYR A 58 -13.65 -29.29 13.95
C TYR A 58 -13.82 -29.87 15.37
N ARG A 59 -12.70 -30.04 16.10
CA ARG A 59 -12.73 -30.69 17.40
C ARG A 59 -13.54 -29.89 18.41
N LYS A 60 -14.12 -30.57 19.40
CA LYS A 60 -14.67 -29.96 20.62
C LYS A 60 -13.53 -29.27 21.39
N VAL A 61 -13.74 -28.02 21.78
CA VAL A 61 -12.80 -27.24 22.60
C VAL A 61 -13.19 -27.45 24.06
N LEU A 62 -12.24 -27.86 24.91
CA LEU A 62 -12.44 -27.97 26.35
C LEU A 62 -12.08 -26.61 26.98
N GLU A 63 -13.08 -25.85 27.41
CA GLU A 63 -12.90 -24.47 27.91
C GLU A 63 -12.34 -24.40 29.35
N ASP A 64 -12.40 -25.51 30.10
CA ASP A 64 -12.11 -25.55 31.54
C ASP A 64 -10.63 -25.74 31.92
N PHE A 65 -9.70 -25.84 30.95
CA PHE A 65 -8.29 -26.16 31.22
C PHE A 65 -7.36 -25.05 30.74
N HIS A 66 -6.70 -24.34 31.65
CA HIS A 66 -5.89 -23.17 31.31
C HIS A 66 -4.39 -23.49 31.12
N ASP A 67 -3.95 -24.66 31.55
CA ASP A 67 -2.57 -25.14 31.35
C ASP A 67 -2.48 -26.67 31.18
N LEU A 68 -1.30 -27.14 30.76
CA LEU A 68 -1.02 -28.56 30.55
C LEU A 68 -1.02 -29.36 31.86
N GLU A 69 -0.76 -28.72 33.01
CA GLU A 69 -0.73 -29.40 34.31
C GLU A 69 -2.15 -29.77 34.77
N GLU A 70 -3.11 -28.87 34.58
CA GLU A 70 -4.54 -29.10 34.81
C GLU A 70 -5.07 -30.21 33.89
N LEU A 71 -4.68 -30.19 32.61
CA LEU A 71 -5.08 -31.21 31.63
C LEU A 71 -4.50 -32.59 32.00
N ASN A 72 -3.24 -32.65 32.46
CA ASN A 72 -2.60 -33.88 32.93
C ASN A 72 -3.22 -34.41 34.23
N LYS A 73 -3.59 -33.52 35.16
CA LYS A 73 -4.31 -33.89 36.39
C LYS A 73 -5.70 -34.46 36.06
N ALA A 74 -6.40 -33.84 35.11
CA ALA A 74 -7.69 -34.33 34.64
C ALA A 74 -7.56 -35.70 33.97
N LEU A 75 -6.50 -35.93 33.17
CA LEU A 75 -6.21 -37.24 32.61
C LEU A 75 -6.01 -38.29 33.71
N CYS A 76 -5.20 -37.98 34.72
CA CYS A 76 -4.96 -38.88 35.85
C CYS A 76 -6.25 -39.22 36.62
N ALA A 77 -7.20 -38.29 36.72
CA ALA A 77 -8.51 -38.54 37.31
C ALA A 77 -9.40 -39.40 36.41
N ALA A 78 -9.42 -39.11 35.10
CA ALA A 78 -10.26 -39.80 34.12
C ALA A 78 -9.88 -41.28 33.95
N VAL A 79 -8.59 -41.62 33.95
CA VAL A 79 -8.10 -43.00 33.71
C VAL A 79 -8.45 -43.99 34.83
N VAL A 80 -8.87 -43.49 36.00
CA VAL A 80 -9.36 -44.30 37.13
C VAL A 80 -10.87 -44.54 37.02
N SER A 81 -11.58 -43.73 36.23
CA SER A 81 -13.00 -43.88 35.93
C SER A 81 -13.24 -44.90 34.81
N SER A 82 -14.49 -45.34 34.65
CA SER A 82 -14.90 -46.19 33.52
C SER A 82 -15.17 -45.42 32.23
N ASP A 83 -15.07 -44.08 32.23
CA ASP A 83 -15.36 -43.25 31.06
C ASP A 83 -14.15 -43.14 30.12
N VAL A 84 -14.14 -43.98 29.10
CA VAL A 84 -13.08 -43.99 28.09
C VAL A 84 -13.19 -42.81 27.11
N LEU A 85 -14.39 -42.25 26.95
CA LEU A 85 -14.62 -41.09 26.08
C LEU A 85 -14.00 -39.84 26.69
N GLN A 86 -14.16 -39.62 27.99
CA GLN A 86 -13.49 -38.53 28.69
C GLN A 86 -11.96 -38.65 28.60
N THR A 87 -11.44 -39.87 28.76
CA THR A 87 -10.00 -40.16 28.59
C THR A 87 -9.54 -39.82 27.16
N MET A 88 -10.34 -40.17 26.16
CA MET A 88 -10.09 -39.87 24.75
C MET A 88 -10.09 -38.35 24.47
N GLU A 89 -11.08 -37.61 24.97
CA GLU A 89 -11.18 -36.15 24.81
C GLU A 89 -9.94 -35.45 25.39
N LEU A 90 -9.48 -35.86 26.58
CA LEU A 90 -8.31 -35.27 27.25
C LEU A 90 -7.01 -35.55 26.49
N VAL A 91 -6.77 -36.79 26.08
CA VAL A 91 -5.59 -37.17 25.31
C VAL A 91 -5.54 -36.42 23.97
N PHE A 92 -6.64 -36.39 23.22
CA PHE A 92 -6.66 -35.68 21.93
C PHE A 92 -6.75 -34.16 22.05
N SER A 93 -6.98 -33.63 23.26
CA SER A 93 -6.84 -32.20 23.57
C SER A 93 -5.41 -31.82 23.98
N GLY A 94 -4.49 -32.79 24.10
CA GLY A 94 -3.06 -32.55 24.31
C GLY A 94 -2.50 -33.03 25.65
N ALA A 95 -3.26 -33.81 26.44
CA ALA A 95 -2.76 -34.38 27.70
C ALA A 95 -1.60 -35.33 27.44
N ASP A 96 -0.56 -35.27 28.27
CA ASP A 96 0.58 -36.16 28.19
C ASP A 96 0.22 -37.53 28.78
N ILE A 97 0.17 -38.55 27.91
CA ILE A 97 -0.12 -39.95 28.24
C ILE A 97 0.92 -40.52 29.23
N MET A 98 2.11 -39.93 29.28
CA MET A 98 3.22 -40.32 30.15
C MET A 98 3.43 -39.34 31.31
N CYS A 99 2.46 -38.47 31.60
CA CYS A 99 2.57 -37.48 32.67
C CYS A 99 2.80 -38.13 34.05
N ALA A 100 3.46 -37.39 34.94
CA ALA A 100 3.68 -37.83 36.31
C ALA A 100 2.38 -37.76 37.11
N THR A 101 2.00 -38.87 37.74
CA THR A 101 0.75 -39.01 38.50
C THR A 101 0.85 -38.55 39.95
N GLY A 102 2.07 -38.25 40.42
CA GLY A 102 2.37 -37.96 41.82
C GLY A 102 2.47 -39.19 42.73
N ASP A 103 2.15 -40.39 42.24
CA ASP A 103 2.32 -41.67 42.96
C ASP A 103 3.59 -42.39 42.46
N PRO A 104 4.60 -42.63 43.33
CA PRO A 104 5.86 -43.26 42.91
C PRO A 104 5.70 -44.74 42.49
N VAL A 105 4.63 -45.42 42.89
CA VAL A 105 4.35 -46.81 42.51
C VAL A 105 3.56 -46.88 41.20
N TYR A 106 2.62 -45.95 41.01
CA TYR A 106 1.78 -45.87 39.82
C TYR A 106 2.11 -44.61 39.03
N SER A 107 3.34 -44.52 38.55
CA SER A 107 3.97 -43.29 38.05
C SER A 107 3.42 -42.75 36.73
N THR A 108 2.59 -43.51 36.01
CA THR A 108 1.98 -43.11 34.73
C THR A 108 0.46 -43.34 34.74
N PRO A 109 -0.30 -42.61 33.90
CA PRO A 109 -1.74 -42.81 33.73
C PRO A 109 -2.11 -44.27 33.42
N TYR A 110 -1.28 -44.99 32.65
CA TYR A 110 -1.48 -46.42 32.37
C TYR A 110 -1.43 -47.28 33.65
N LEU A 111 -0.48 -47.00 34.55
CA LEU A 111 -0.36 -47.72 35.81
C LEU A 111 -1.50 -47.37 36.78
N LEU A 112 -2.00 -46.13 36.74
CA LEU A 112 -3.22 -45.75 37.48
C LEU A 112 -4.46 -46.50 36.98
N ALA A 113 -4.65 -46.59 35.66
CA ALA A 113 -5.74 -47.37 35.08
C ALA A 113 -5.63 -48.85 35.47
N GLN A 114 -4.42 -49.40 35.48
CA GLN A 114 -4.16 -50.77 35.92
C GLN A 114 -4.54 -51.01 37.37
N ARG A 115 -4.18 -50.09 38.27
CA ARG A 115 -4.58 -50.15 39.69
C ARG A 115 -6.09 -50.15 39.86
N ALA A 116 -6.79 -49.35 39.04
CA ALA A 116 -8.24 -49.20 39.08
C ALA A 116 -8.99 -50.33 38.35
N GLY A 117 -8.28 -51.24 37.66
CA GLY A 117 -8.89 -52.31 36.87
C GLY A 117 -9.56 -51.84 35.57
N GLN A 118 -9.22 -50.64 35.10
CA GLN A 118 -9.83 -49.99 33.94
C GLN A 118 -9.17 -50.45 32.64
N LYS A 119 -9.61 -51.61 32.13
CA LYS A 119 -8.98 -52.29 30.98
C LYS A 119 -9.08 -51.52 29.66
N LEU A 120 -10.19 -50.81 29.42
CA LEU A 120 -10.37 -50.03 28.18
C LEU A 120 -9.47 -48.79 28.14
N GLN A 121 -9.27 -48.15 29.28
CA GLN A 121 -8.37 -47.02 29.48
C GLN A 121 -6.92 -47.48 29.28
N MET A 122 -6.56 -48.64 29.83
CA MET A 122 -5.25 -49.25 29.57
C MET A 122 -5.02 -49.52 28.08
N GLU A 123 -5.98 -50.14 27.40
CA GLU A 123 -5.88 -50.42 25.97
C GLU A 123 -5.76 -49.12 25.16
N PHE A 124 -6.60 -48.12 25.43
CA PHE A 124 -6.57 -46.83 24.75
C PHE A 124 -5.22 -46.11 24.92
N LEU A 125 -4.70 -46.03 26.15
CA LEU A 125 -3.40 -45.41 26.43
C LEU A 125 -2.25 -46.20 25.79
N HIS A 126 -2.35 -47.52 25.74
CA HIS A 126 -1.34 -48.38 25.11
C HIS A 126 -1.23 -48.12 23.60
N GLN A 127 -2.37 -48.06 22.91
CA GLN A 127 -2.43 -47.79 21.47
C GLN A 127 -1.95 -46.38 21.10
N ASN A 128 -2.00 -45.43 22.04
CA ASN A 128 -1.58 -44.04 21.82
C ASN A 128 -0.20 -43.71 22.41
N LYS A 129 0.54 -44.69 22.94
CA LYS A 129 1.82 -44.48 23.64
C LYS A 129 2.92 -43.83 22.76
N LEU A 130 2.86 -44.03 21.44
CA LEU A 130 3.82 -43.50 20.48
C LEU A 130 3.28 -42.32 19.67
N THR A 131 2.08 -41.83 20.01
CA THR A 131 1.45 -40.75 19.26
C THR A 131 1.98 -39.42 19.78
N ASP A 132 2.79 -38.74 18.98
CA ASP A 132 3.31 -37.42 19.30
C ASP A 132 2.24 -36.38 18.93
N PHE A 133 1.46 -35.94 19.93
CA PHE A 133 0.48 -34.89 19.72
C PHE A 133 1.17 -33.52 19.88
N PRO A 134 1.03 -32.57 18.93
CA PRO A 134 1.48 -31.20 19.15
C PRO A 134 0.92 -30.70 20.47
N ARG A 135 1.82 -30.30 21.38
CA ARG A 135 1.51 -29.81 22.72
C ARG A 135 0.67 -28.54 22.58
N LEU A 136 -0.27 -28.33 23.51
CA LEU A 136 -1.15 -27.17 23.56
C LEU A 136 -0.36 -25.91 23.95
N ASP A 137 0.56 -25.46 23.09
CA ASP A 137 1.12 -24.12 23.14
C ASP A 137 0.31 -23.27 22.17
N GLN A 138 -0.71 -22.54 22.65
CA GLN A 138 -1.17 -21.26 22.09
C GLN A 138 -2.39 -20.70 22.83
N TRP A 139 -2.15 -20.05 23.97
CA TRP A 139 -2.93 -18.88 24.41
C TRP A 139 -2.08 -17.61 24.43
N SER A 140 -1.14 -17.50 23.50
CA SER A 140 -0.40 -16.26 23.33
C SER A 140 -0.30 -15.97 21.85
N GLU A 141 -0.92 -14.88 21.42
CA GLU A 141 -0.80 -14.29 20.08
C GLU A 141 0.64 -13.91 19.69
N ASN A 142 1.65 -14.20 20.53
CA ASN A 142 3.04 -13.74 20.36
C ASN A 142 4.12 -14.80 20.69
N ALA A 143 3.84 -16.10 20.56
CA ALA A 143 4.89 -17.12 20.67
C ALA A 143 5.32 -17.61 19.28
N SER A 144 6.56 -17.31 18.90
CA SER A 144 7.24 -17.86 17.73
C SER A 144 7.12 -19.39 17.73
N LEU A 145 6.37 -19.94 16.77
CA LEU A 145 6.22 -21.37 16.57
C LEU A 145 7.60 -22.05 16.41
N PRO A 146 7.88 -23.16 17.10
CA PRO A 146 9.03 -23.98 16.78
C PRO A 146 8.85 -24.55 15.36
N ASP A 147 9.96 -24.78 14.68
CA ASP A 147 10.08 -25.28 13.30
C ASP A 147 9.29 -26.60 13.09
N VAL A 148 7.97 -26.49 12.86
CA VAL A 148 7.11 -27.62 12.53
C VAL A 148 7.43 -27.98 11.09
N SER A 149 8.01 -29.17 10.88
CA SER A 149 8.19 -29.75 9.55
C SER A 149 6.84 -29.74 8.82
N VAL A 150 6.69 -28.87 7.82
CA VAL A 150 5.47 -28.77 7.02
C VAL A 150 5.35 -30.06 6.22
N PHE A 151 4.36 -30.89 6.58
CA PHE A 151 3.97 -32.07 5.83
C PHE A 151 2.62 -31.84 5.14
N MET A 152 2.62 -31.84 3.81
CA MET A 152 1.40 -31.74 3.02
C MET A 152 1.43 -32.76 1.89
N ASP A 153 0.31 -33.41 1.61
CA ASP A 153 0.18 -34.39 0.54
C ASP A 153 -1.07 -34.10 -0.31
N GLY A 154 -1.21 -34.70 -1.49
CA GLY A 154 -2.41 -34.53 -2.31
C GLY A 154 -2.15 -34.59 -3.80
N PHE A 155 -3.22 -34.63 -4.59
CA PHE A 155 -3.09 -34.58 -6.04
C PHE A 155 -2.94 -33.14 -6.53
N LEU A 156 -1.98 -32.93 -7.42
CA LEU A 156 -1.77 -31.68 -8.13
C LEU A 156 -1.48 -31.97 -9.60
N TYR A 157 -1.72 -30.99 -10.45
CA TYR A 157 -1.26 -30.97 -11.83
C TYR A 157 0.14 -30.38 -11.88
N VAL A 158 1.13 -31.14 -12.34
CA VAL A 158 2.54 -30.70 -12.34
C VAL A 158 3.07 -30.68 -13.76
N SER A 159 3.89 -29.66 -14.05
CA SER A 159 4.45 -29.21 -15.34
C SER A 159 4.69 -30.18 -16.52
N SER A 160 4.69 -29.56 -17.71
CA SER A 160 4.84 -29.99 -19.12
C SER A 160 3.65 -30.71 -19.76
N ASP A 161 3.11 -31.76 -19.13
CA ASP A 161 1.90 -32.45 -19.60
C ASP A 161 0.64 -32.02 -18.83
N MET A 162 0.81 -31.20 -17.79
CA MET A 162 -0.21 -30.91 -16.76
C MET A 162 -0.89 -32.22 -16.33
N GLY A 163 -0.08 -33.26 -16.12
CA GLY A 163 -0.54 -34.55 -15.67
C GLY A 163 -0.92 -34.49 -14.20
N ARG A 164 -2.00 -35.18 -13.82
CA ARG A 164 -2.40 -35.34 -12.42
C ARG A 164 -1.40 -36.25 -11.71
N ARG A 165 -0.68 -35.71 -10.73
CA ARG A 165 0.39 -36.39 -9.98
C ARG A 165 0.09 -36.35 -8.48
N TRP A 166 0.51 -37.39 -7.77
CA TRP A 166 0.50 -37.36 -6.31
C TRP A 166 1.70 -36.55 -5.82
N CYS A 167 1.50 -35.56 -4.97
CA CYS A 167 2.53 -34.64 -4.51
C CYS A 167 2.66 -34.71 -2.98
N THR A 168 3.87 -34.56 -2.49
CA THR A 168 4.20 -34.48 -1.07
C THR A 168 5.18 -33.34 -0.83
N LEU A 169 4.88 -32.47 0.12
CA LEU A 169 5.77 -31.45 0.66
C LEU A 169 6.25 -31.96 2.02
N GLU A 170 7.54 -32.24 2.14
CA GLU A 170 8.15 -32.73 3.39
C GLU A 170 9.60 -32.24 3.48
N GLY A 171 9.99 -31.73 4.65
CA GLY A 171 11.37 -31.31 4.90
C GLY A 171 11.88 -30.23 3.95
N GLY A 172 10.99 -29.34 3.47
CA GLY A 172 11.31 -28.30 2.49
C GLY A 172 11.37 -28.78 1.03
N PHE A 173 11.00 -30.04 0.74
CA PHE A 173 11.01 -30.57 -0.63
C PHE A 173 9.61 -30.89 -1.12
N LEU A 174 9.27 -30.39 -2.30
CA LEU A 174 8.09 -30.80 -3.07
C LEU A 174 8.48 -31.97 -3.99
N SER A 175 7.99 -33.16 -3.68
CA SER A 175 8.19 -34.38 -4.48
C SER A 175 6.88 -34.77 -5.15
N TYR A 176 6.93 -35.21 -6.41
CA TYR A 176 5.75 -35.64 -7.15
C TYR A 176 5.95 -37.01 -7.81
N TYR A 177 4.88 -37.79 -7.81
CA TYR A 177 4.84 -39.21 -8.11
C TYR A 177 3.73 -39.48 -9.15
N GLU A 178 3.83 -40.61 -9.84
CA GLU A 178 2.78 -41.00 -10.80
C GLU A 178 1.45 -41.26 -10.08
N ASN A 179 1.49 -41.89 -8.91
CA ASN A 179 0.35 -42.09 -8.02
C ASN A 179 0.82 -42.32 -6.57
N GLU A 180 -0.13 -42.42 -5.64
CA GLU A 180 0.12 -42.64 -4.20
C GLU A 180 0.97 -43.87 -3.86
N ARG A 181 0.97 -44.88 -4.73
CA ARG A 181 1.65 -46.17 -4.49
C ARG A 181 3.00 -46.26 -5.20
N SER A 182 3.40 -45.23 -5.94
CA SER A 182 4.66 -45.21 -6.66
C SER A 182 5.84 -45.20 -5.68
N PRO A 183 6.81 -46.13 -5.81
CA PRO A 183 7.93 -46.23 -4.87
C PRO A 183 9.00 -45.14 -5.08
N SER A 184 9.02 -44.49 -6.24
CA SER A 184 10.00 -43.45 -6.59
C SER A 184 9.32 -42.21 -7.15
N ALA A 185 9.82 -41.04 -6.75
CA ALA A 185 9.36 -39.74 -7.28
C ALA A 185 9.79 -39.56 -8.74
N ILE A 186 8.91 -38.97 -9.54
CA ILE A 186 9.21 -38.52 -10.91
C ILE A 186 10.16 -37.32 -10.86
N GLY A 187 9.92 -36.42 -9.90
CA GLY A 187 10.78 -35.28 -9.65
C GLY A 187 10.67 -34.79 -8.22
N ARG A 188 11.70 -34.04 -7.83
CA ARG A 188 11.82 -33.43 -6.51
C ARG A 188 12.38 -32.03 -6.67
N VAL A 189 11.76 -31.07 -5.99
CA VAL A 189 12.11 -29.66 -6.03
C VAL A 189 12.37 -29.18 -4.61
N ASP A 190 13.50 -28.53 -4.40
CA ASP A 190 13.81 -27.86 -3.14
C ASP A 190 13.03 -26.54 -3.08
N VAL A 191 12.07 -26.45 -2.16
CA VAL A 191 11.21 -25.28 -2.01
C VAL A 191 11.96 -24.13 -1.33
N THR A 192 13.05 -24.41 -0.63
CA THR A 192 13.88 -23.36 0.01
C THR A 192 14.62 -22.48 -1.01
N GLU A 193 14.83 -23.01 -2.23
CA GLU A 193 15.41 -22.32 -3.38
C GLU A 193 14.40 -21.46 -4.16
N VAL A 194 13.12 -21.45 -3.75
CA VAL A 194 12.10 -20.57 -4.34
C VAL A 194 12.41 -19.12 -3.99
N VAL A 195 12.49 -18.28 -5.02
CA VAL A 195 12.68 -16.83 -4.89
C VAL A 195 11.37 -16.08 -5.11
N SER A 196 10.43 -16.61 -5.89
CA SER A 196 9.11 -16.01 -6.10
C SER A 196 8.05 -17.06 -6.36
N LEU A 197 6.83 -16.79 -5.88
CA LEU A 197 5.64 -17.60 -6.07
C LEU A 197 4.54 -16.70 -6.63
N ALA A 198 4.05 -17.03 -7.82
CA ALA A 198 3.00 -16.28 -8.52
C ALA A 198 1.73 -17.13 -8.64
N LYS A 199 0.57 -16.53 -8.38
CA LYS A 199 -0.71 -17.11 -8.79
C LYS A 199 -0.92 -16.82 -10.27
N VAL A 200 -1.26 -17.86 -11.02
CA VAL A 200 -1.58 -17.75 -12.44
C VAL A 200 -2.89 -18.49 -12.65
N ASP A 201 -3.85 -17.88 -13.34
CA ASP A 201 -5.09 -18.58 -13.71
C ASP A 201 -4.98 -19.08 -15.15
N LEU A 202 -4.75 -20.39 -15.31
CA LEU A 202 -4.63 -21.05 -16.61
C LEU A 202 -5.86 -21.91 -16.90
N HIS A 203 -6.35 -21.83 -18.14
CA HIS A 203 -7.38 -22.72 -18.65
C HIS A 203 -6.72 -23.88 -19.38
N VAL A 204 -6.69 -25.08 -18.77
CA VAL A 204 -6.12 -26.28 -19.38
C VAL A 204 -7.25 -27.20 -19.85
N SER A 205 -7.34 -27.44 -21.17
CA SER A 205 -8.24 -28.44 -21.75
C SER A 205 -9.71 -28.32 -21.31
N GLY A 206 -10.21 -27.09 -21.15
CA GLY A 206 -11.60 -26.82 -20.75
C GLY A 206 -11.90 -27.03 -19.26
N ARG A 207 -10.90 -27.32 -18.41
CA ARG A 207 -11.01 -27.25 -16.95
C ARG A 207 -10.22 -26.05 -16.43
N ALA A 208 -10.84 -25.26 -15.58
CA ALA A 208 -10.11 -24.27 -14.78
C ALA A 208 -9.24 -25.04 -13.79
N VAL A 209 -7.92 -24.81 -13.85
CA VAL A 209 -6.98 -25.32 -12.86
C VAL A 209 -6.39 -24.09 -12.19
N PHE A 210 -6.52 -24.00 -10.87
CA PHE A 210 -5.98 -22.90 -10.10
C PHE A 210 -4.47 -23.11 -9.98
N THR A 211 -3.68 -22.37 -10.77
CA THR A 211 -2.24 -22.63 -10.93
C THR A 211 -1.37 -21.68 -10.13
N VAL A 212 -0.21 -22.19 -9.74
CA VAL A 212 0.83 -21.49 -9.01
C VAL A 212 2.15 -21.79 -9.70
N GLU A 213 2.93 -20.75 -9.95
CA GLU A 213 4.27 -20.86 -10.51
C GLU A 213 5.32 -20.56 -9.45
N LEU A 214 6.23 -21.51 -9.26
CA LEU A 214 7.37 -21.42 -8.36
C LEU A 214 8.61 -21.09 -9.18
N TYR A 215 9.17 -19.90 -8.97
CA TYR A 215 10.39 -19.43 -9.60
C TYR A 215 11.56 -19.73 -8.68
N LEU A 216 12.48 -20.59 -9.15
CA LEU A 216 13.66 -21.01 -8.40
C LEU A 216 14.88 -20.18 -8.78
N ARG A 217 15.85 -20.10 -7.85
CA ARG A 217 17.13 -19.43 -8.07
C ARG A 217 17.93 -19.98 -9.28
N THR A 218 17.69 -21.23 -9.66
CA THR A 218 18.38 -21.90 -10.79
C THR A 218 17.81 -21.56 -12.17
N GLU A 219 17.12 -20.43 -12.33
CA GLU A 219 16.39 -20.04 -13.57
C GLU A 219 15.37 -21.09 -14.07
N ARG A 220 14.83 -21.89 -13.15
CA ARG A 220 13.78 -22.89 -13.44
C ARG A 220 12.46 -22.41 -12.86
N ALA A 221 11.37 -22.62 -13.58
CA ALA A 221 10.02 -22.43 -13.09
C ALA A 221 9.31 -23.78 -12.99
N LEU A 222 8.57 -24.00 -11.90
CA LEU A 222 7.67 -25.14 -11.74
C LEU A 222 6.24 -24.63 -11.63
N THR A 223 5.40 -25.03 -12.58
CA THR A 223 3.95 -24.79 -12.50
C THR A 223 3.27 -25.97 -11.81
N VAL A 224 2.46 -25.66 -10.81
CA VAL A 224 1.65 -26.60 -10.03
C VAL A 224 0.21 -26.11 -10.04
N GLY A 225 -0.74 -27.02 -10.27
CA GLY A 225 -2.16 -26.69 -10.39
C GLY A 225 -3.04 -27.51 -9.45
N ALA A 226 -4.07 -26.88 -8.90
CA ALA A 226 -5.08 -27.53 -8.07
C ALA A 226 -6.46 -27.55 -8.75
N GLU A 227 -7.28 -28.55 -8.44
CA GLU A 227 -8.66 -28.65 -8.96
C GLU A 227 -9.59 -27.58 -8.36
N THR A 228 -9.30 -27.10 -7.15
CA THR A 228 -10.12 -26.11 -6.44
C THR A 228 -9.27 -24.95 -5.91
N GLN A 229 -9.91 -23.79 -5.73
CA GLN A 229 -9.28 -22.61 -5.15
C GLN A 229 -8.84 -22.85 -3.70
N ASP A 230 -9.63 -23.61 -2.93
CA ASP A 230 -9.29 -23.96 -1.54
C ASP A 230 -8.03 -24.83 -1.48
N THR A 231 -7.93 -25.85 -2.34
CA THR A 231 -6.72 -26.68 -2.43
C THR A 231 -5.52 -25.81 -2.83
N GLN A 232 -5.67 -24.92 -3.83
CA GLN A 232 -4.60 -23.99 -4.21
C GLN A 232 -4.15 -23.14 -3.02
N HIS A 233 -5.09 -22.58 -2.26
CA HIS A 233 -4.81 -21.75 -1.10
C HIS A 233 -4.06 -22.54 -0.02
N ASP A 234 -4.52 -23.74 0.33
CA ASP A 234 -3.87 -24.62 1.30
C ASP A 234 -2.42 -24.94 0.88
N TRP A 235 -2.19 -25.21 -0.41
CA TRP A 235 -0.84 -25.47 -0.95
C TRP A 235 0.05 -24.22 -0.96
N ILE A 236 -0.49 -23.04 -1.29
CA ILE A 236 0.28 -21.78 -1.22
C ILE A 236 0.72 -21.51 0.23
N GLN A 237 -0.17 -21.69 1.21
CA GLN A 237 0.19 -21.52 2.61
C GLN A 237 1.27 -22.51 3.05
N ALA A 238 1.17 -23.78 2.64
CA ALA A 238 2.17 -24.78 2.99
C ALA A 238 3.52 -24.49 2.32
N LEU A 239 3.53 -24.13 1.03
CA LEU A 239 4.75 -23.80 0.30
C LEU A 239 5.42 -22.55 0.86
N THR A 240 4.68 -21.47 1.10
CA THR A 240 5.23 -20.22 1.65
C THR A 240 5.84 -20.41 3.03
N LYS A 241 5.26 -21.26 3.90
CA LYS A 241 5.86 -21.63 5.19
C LYS A 241 7.24 -22.28 5.07
N CYS A 242 7.59 -22.87 3.94
CA CYS A 242 8.90 -23.49 3.74
C CYS A 242 10.02 -22.48 3.41
N PHE A 243 9.70 -21.29 2.88
CA PHE A 243 10.72 -20.34 2.44
C PHE A 243 10.55 -18.91 2.97
N VAL A 244 9.36 -18.53 3.45
CA VAL A 244 9.08 -17.23 4.07
C VAL A 244 9.33 -17.31 5.58
N PRO A 245 10.22 -16.47 6.15
CA PRO A 245 10.47 -16.44 7.60
C PRO A 245 9.23 -16.04 8.40
N SER A 246 9.09 -16.59 9.61
CA SER A 246 7.98 -16.30 10.53
C SER A 246 7.80 -14.80 10.85
N LYS A 247 8.90 -14.03 10.88
CA LYS A 247 8.88 -12.56 11.07
C LYS A 247 8.07 -11.81 10.02
N VAL A 248 7.88 -12.40 8.82
CA VAL A 248 7.22 -11.78 7.66
C VAL A 248 5.95 -12.54 7.26
N GLU A 249 5.47 -13.44 8.13
CA GLU A 249 4.27 -14.25 7.90
C GLU A 249 2.99 -13.38 7.72
N GLY A 250 3.00 -12.14 8.23
CA GLY A 250 1.94 -11.15 8.00
C GLY A 250 1.63 -10.92 6.52
N LEU A 251 2.65 -10.97 5.64
CA LEU A 251 2.49 -10.83 4.19
C LEU A 251 1.77 -12.04 3.56
N VAL A 252 1.96 -13.23 4.12
CA VAL A 252 1.41 -14.50 3.60
C VAL A 252 -0.08 -14.64 3.91
N ARG A 253 -0.56 -14.02 5.00
CA ARG A 253 -1.98 -14.06 5.40
C ARG A 253 -2.89 -13.28 4.46
N LYS A 254 -2.34 -12.35 3.67
CA LYS A 254 -3.08 -11.55 2.69
C LYS A 254 -3.30 -12.33 1.40
N GLN A 255 -4.31 -11.98 0.61
CA GLN A 255 -4.55 -12.63 -0.68
C GLN A 255 -3.55 -12.14 -1.73
N SER A 256 -2.29 -12.59 -1.64
CA SER A 256 -1.23 -12.15 -2.56
C SER A 256 -1.40 -12.73 -3.96
N GLU A 257 -1.19 -11.92 -4.99
CA GLU A 257 -1.06 -12.37 -6.39
C GLU A 257 0.36 -12.88 -6.66
N LEU A 258 1.35 -12.23 -6.04
CA LEU A 258 2.76 -12.52 -6.19
C LEU A 258 3.47 -12.26 -4.86
N ILE A 259 4.30 -13.21 -4.42
CA ILE A 259 5.12 -13.07 -3.22
C ILE A 259 6.53 -13.59 -3.49
N GLY A 260 7.55 -12.94 -2.96
CA GLY A 260 8.93 -13.35 -3.21
C GLY A 260 9.98 -12.48 -2.53
N ARG A 261 11.23 -12.88 -2.72
CA ARG A 261 12.41 -12.10 -2.32
C ARG A 261 12.92 -11.31 -3.51
N LEU A 262 13.30 -10.07 -3.27
CA LEU A 262 14.00 -9.24 -4.24
C LEU A 262 15.18 -8.54 -3.58
N HIS A 263 16.11 -8.10 -4.41
CA HIS A 263 17.12 -7.15 -3.98
C HIS A 263 16.55 -5.74 -4.13
N TYR A 264 16.77 -4.88 -3.13
CA TYR A 264 16.28 -3.51 -3.16
C TYR A 264 17.22 -2.51 -2.51
N LYS A 265 17.02 -1.24 -2.86
CA LYS A 265 17.67 -0.05 -2.29
C LYS A 265 16.62 1.03 -2.08
N GLU A 266 16.67 1.71 -0.94
CA GLU A 266 15.75 2.79 -0.61
C GLU A 266 16.40 3.89 0.24
N GLY A 267 15.78 5.08 0.26
CA GLY A 267 16.11 6.14 1.20
C GLY A 267 17.55 6.66 1.08
N HIS A 268 18.28 6.68 2.19
CA HIS A 268 19.61 7.30 2.30
C HIS A 268 20.78 6.36 1.96
N ASP A 269 20.55 5.04 1.89
CA ASP A 269 21.59 4.04 1.56
C ASP A 269 21.33 3.44 0.17
N LEU A 270 21.62 4.24 -0.86
CA LEU A 270 21.52 3.82 -2.26
C LEU A 270 22.76 3.05 -2.74
N TYR A 271 23.73 2.81 -1.85
CA TYR A 271 25.01 2.19 -2.21
C TYR A 271 24.93 0.67 -2.14
N HIS A 272 24.23 0.11 -1.14
CA HIS A 272 24.24 -1.31 -0.86
C HIS A 272 22.91 -1.98 -1.17
N TRP A 273 22.94 -3.06 -1.94
CA TRP A 273 21.76 -3.91 -2.15
C TRP A 273 21.42 -4.67 -0.87
N ARG A 274 20.15 -4.69 -0.53
CA ARG A 274 19.59 -5.47 0.59
C ARG A 274 18.61 -6.49 0.02
N THR A 275 18.45 -7.62 0.67
CA THR A 275 17.38 -8.55 0.33
C THR A 275 16.16 -8.23 1.18
N GLY A 276 15.00 -8.13 0.55
CA GLY A 276 13.72 -7.90 1.22
C GLY A 276 12.65 -8.83 0.68
N TRP A 277 11.56 -8.94 1.43
CA TRP A 277 10.36 -9.67 1.03
C TRP A 277 9.35 -8.70 0.43
N PHE A 278 8.76 -9.09 -0.70
CA PHE A 278 7.80 -8.31 -1.45
C PHE A 278 6.54 -9.13 -1.67
N MET A 279 5.40 -8.46 -1.62
CA MET A 279 4.09 -9.05 -1.85
C MET A 279 3.21 -8.05 -2.61
N LEU A 280 2.62 -8.50 -3.71
CA LEU A 280 1.68 -7.72 -4.52
C LEU A 280 0.24 -8.15 -4.21
N GLU A 281 -0.59 -7.17 -3.83
CA GLU A 281 -2.02 -7.31 -3.60
C GLU A 281 -2.74 -6.19 -4.39
N GLY A 282 -3.36 -6.55 -5.51
CA GLY A 282 -3.92 -5.58 -6.46
C GLY A 282 -2.88 -4.55 -6.89
N SER A 283 -3.05 -3.31 -6.43
CA SER A 283 -2.13 -2.19 -6.72
C SER A 283 -1.33 -1.70 -5.51
N ALA A 284 -1.28 -2.50 -4.45
CA ALA A 284 -0.43 -2.28 -3.29
C ALA A 284 0.77 -3.25 -3.33
N LEU A 285 1.98 -2.70 -3.34
CA LEU A 285 3.21 -3.47 -3.20
C LEU A 285 3.68 -3.35 -1.75
N HIS A 286 3.47 -4.41 -0.98
CA HIS A 286 3.94 -4.53 0.38
C HIS A 286 5.37 -5.03 0.40
N PHE A 287 6.20 -4.50 1.28
CA PHE A 287 7.54 -5.01 1.46
C PHE A 287 8.07 -4.85 2.88
N SER A 288 9.04 -5.69 3.23
CA SER A 288 9.72 -5.68 4.53
C SER A 288 11.16 -6.16 4.39
N SER A 289 12.06 -5.59 5.21
CA SER A 289 13.45 -6.03 5.29
C SER A 289 13.57 -7.45 5.87
N GLY A 290 12.60 -7.89 6.69
CA GLY A 290 12.62 -9.17 7.38
C GLY A 290 13.52 -9.23 8.63
N ASP A 291 14.24 -8.14 8.94
CA ASP A 291 15.14 -8.05 10.10
C ASP A 291 14.36 -7.73 11.39
N GLU A 292 13.43 -6.78 11.31
CA GLU A 292 12.59 -6.33 12.43
C GLU A 292 11.13 -6.77 12.23
N ALA A 293 10.52 -7.29 13.30
CA ALA A 293 9.14 -7.73 13.27
C ALA A 293 8.20 -6.51 13.28
N GLY A 294 7.39 -6.34 12.24
CA GLY A 294 6.26 -5.40 12.23
C GLY A 294 6.42 -4.12 11.39
N GLU A 295 7.57 -3.83 10.80
CA GLU A 295 7.71 -2.76 9.80
C GLU A 295 7.36 -3.32 8.41
N GLU A 296 6.06 -3.41 8.14
CA GLU A 296 5.53 -3.58 6.78
C GLU A 296 5.35 -2.20 6.15
N GLU A 297 6.01 -1.98 5.02
CA GLU A 297 5.84 -0.79 4.23
C GLU A 297 4.98 -1.08 3.00
N VAL A 298 4.33 -0.04 2.48
CA VAL A 298 3.41 -0.17 1.33
C VAL A 298 3.71 0.92 0.34
N LEU A 299 3.88 0.52 -0.92
CA LEU A 299 3.88 1.42 -2.08
C LEU A 299 2.55 1.30 -2.81
N HIS A 300 1.88 2.43 -3.02
CA HIS A 300 0.68 2.48 -3.85
C HIS A 300 1.08 2.65 -5.31
N LEU A 301 1.05 1.56 -6.07
CA LEU A 301 1.57 1.51 -7.44
C LEU A 301 0.81 2.45 -8.39
N LYS A 302 -0.48 2.68 -8.16
CA LYS A 302 -1.25 3.69 -8.92
C LYS A 302 -0.78 5.12 -8.67
N GLN A 303 -0.12 5.41 -7.55
CA GLN A 303 0.37 6.74 -7.16
C GLN A 303 1.84 6.99 -7.51
N LEU A 304 2.50 6.07 -8.22
CA LEU A 304 3.87 6.29 -8.68
C LEU A 304 3.97 7.54 -9.56
N GLN A 305 5.02 8.34 -9.36
CA GLN A 305 5.40 9.42 -10.26
C GLN A 305 6.34 8.92 -11.37
N GLU A 306 7.14 7.90 -11.07
CA GLU A 306 8.07 7.30 -12.01
C GLU A 306 8.07 5.77 -11.86
N LEU A 307 8.11 5.08 -13.00
CA LEU A 307 8.30 3.64 -13.13
C LEU A 307 9.21 3.40 -14.34
N THR A 308 10.49 3.15 -14.11
CA THR A 308 11.49 3.07 -15.19
C THR A 308 12.41 1.88 -15.03
N VAL A 309 12.74 1.22 -16.14
CA VAL A 309 13.73 0.14 -16.15
C VAL A 309 15.08 0.72 -16.57
N SER A 310 16.11 0.42 -15.78
CA SER A 310 17.49 0.77 -16.06
C SER A 310 18.37 -0.49 -16.09
N THR A 311 19.55 -0.39 -16.69
CA THR A 311 20.56 -1.47 -16.64
C THR A 311 21.73 -0.99 -15.80
N HIS A 312 21.98 -1.69 -14.69
CA HIS A 312 23.11 -1.46 -13.82
C HIS A 312 24.24 -2.44 -14.17
N ILE A 313 25.48 -1.96 -14.16
CA ILE A 313 26.67 -2.78 -14.40
C ILE A 313 27.38 -2.97 -13.08
N GLU A 314 27.49 -4.21 -12.63
CA GLU A 314 28.20 -4.58 -11.41
C GLU A 314 29.31 -5.58 -11.77
N GLY A 315 30.54 -5.09 -11.89
CA GLY A 315 31.63 -5.87 -12.47
C GLY A 315 31.44 -6.11 -13.97
N GLU A 316 31.37 -7.38 -14.38
CA GLU A 316 31.09 -7.80 -15.77
C GLU A 316 29.59 -8.08 -16.02
N ASP A 317 28.79 -8.18 -14.96
CA ASP A 317 27.38 -8.55 -15.04
C ASP A 317 26.47 -7.34 -15.30
N LYS A 318 25.46 -7.56 -16.14
CA LYS A 318 24.41 -6.58 -16.45
C LYS A 318 23.11 -6.95 -15.75
N ILE A 319 22.71 -6.15 -14.79
CA ILE A 319 21.53 -6.37 -13.98
C ILE A 319 20.44 -5.40 -14.44
N GLN A 320 19.23 -5.91 -14.67
CA GLN A 320 18.07 -5.04 -14.92
C GLN A 320 17.50 -4.58 -13.58
N VAL A 321 17.27 -3.28 -13.44
CA VAL A 321 16.81 -2.64 -12.21
C VAL A 321 15.55 -1.85 -12.51
N LEU A 322 14.50 -2.07 -11.72
CA LEU A 322 13.26 -1.31 -11.78
C LEU A 322 13.31 -0.20 -10.73
N LEU A 323 13.15 1.03 -11.19
CA LEU A 323 13.06 2.25 -10.38
C LEU A 323 11.59 2.63 -10.20
N MET A 324 11.20 2.85 -8.96
CA MET A 324 9.87 3.32 -8.56
C MET A 324 10.02 4.57 -7.70
N VAL A 325 9.21 5.60 -7.99
CA VAL A 325 9.15 6.82 -7.19
C VAL A 325 7.72 7.06 -6.72
N GLU A 326 7.51 7.11 -5.40
CA GLU A 326 6.24 7.44 -4.76
C GLU A 326 6.42 8.56 -3.74
N SER A 327 5.74 9.70 -3.93
CA SER A 327 5.73 10.83 -2.99
C SER A 327 7.13 11.34 -2.58
N GLY A 328 8.11 11.23 -3.49
CA GLY A 328 9.50 11.60 -3.23
C GLY A 328 10.36 10.50 -2.59
N ARG A 329 9.76 9.34 -2.29
CA ARG A 329 10.48 8.12 -1.91
C ARG A 329 10.90 7.39 -3.16
N THR A 330 12.18 7.00 -3.23
CA THR A 330 12.77 6.30 -4.37
C THR A 330 13.18 4.90 -3.95
N ILE A 331 12.73 3.90 -4.71
CA ILE A 331 13.01 2.49 -4.47
C ILE A 331 13.50 1.86 -5.77
N TYR A 332 14.62 1.16 -5.67
CA TYR A 332 15.18 0.35 -6.75
C TYR A 332 14.98 -1.11 -6.37
N ILE A 333 14.52 -1.94 -7.31
CA ILE A 333 14.44 -3.39 -7.12
C ILE A 333 15.08 -4.15 -8.29
N HIS A 334 15.63 -5.32 -8.02
CA HIS A 334 15.97 -6.30 -9.05
C HIS A 334 15.76 -7.74 -8.57
N GLY A 335 15.55 -8.64 -9.53
CA GLY A 335 15.43 -10.08 -9.29
C GLY A 335 16.78 -10.75 -9.00
N PHE A 336 16.70 -12.01 -8.57
CA PHE A 336 17.82 -12.95 -8.47
C PHE A 336 18.26 -13.51 -9.84
N SER A 337 17.39 -13.44 -10.83
CA SER A 337 17.60 -13.90 -12.21
C SER A 337 16.94 -12.94 -13.21
N ARG A 338 17.03 -13.24 -14.50
CA ARG A 338 16.28 -12.49 -15.51
C ARG A 338 14.78 -12.85 -15.51
N MET A 339 14.46 -14.09 -15.15
CA MET A 339 13.11 -14.64 -15.24
C MET A 339 12.20 -14.06 -14.14
N ASP A 340 12.67 -14.06 -12.89
CA ASP A 340 11.95 -13.43 -11.77
C ASP A 340 11.92 -11.90 -11.89
N PHE A 341 12.98 -11.25 -12.37
CA PHE A 341 12.90 -9.82 -12.68
C PHE A 341 11.79 -9.52 -13.68
N SER A 342 11.70 -10.30 -14.77
CA SER A 342 10.66 -10.11 -15.79
C SER A 342 9.25 -10.32 -15.22
N LEU A 343 9.08 -11.33 -14.36
CA LEU A 343 7.82 -11.59 -13.64
C LEU A 343 7.40 -10.37 -12.80
N TRP A 344 8.28 -9.90 -11.92
CA TRP A 344 8.00 -8.77 -11.04
C TRP A 344 7.78 -7.47 -11.80
N HIS A 345 8.60 -7.19 -12.80
CA HIS A 345 8.43 -6.02 -13.66
C HIS A 345 7.07 -6.04 -14.35
N SER A 346 6.69 -7.15 -14.99
CA SER A 346 5.38 -7.26 -15.65
C SER A 346 4.22 -7.11 -14.67
N ALA A 347 4.28 -7.75 -13.50
CA ALA A 347 3.24 -7.65 -12.48
C ALA A 347 3.09 -6.22 -11.93
N ILE A 348 4.20 -5.57 -11.59
CA ILE A 348 4.21 -4.19 -11.09
C ILE A 348 3.74 -3.21 -12.16
N THR A 349 4.18 -3.36 -13.41
CA THR A 349 3.74 -2.49 -14.52
C THR A 349 2.23 -2.62 -14.75
N LEU A 350 1.68 -3.82 -14.71
CA LEU A 350 0.24 -4.05 -14.83
C LEU A 350 -0.51 -3.38 -13.67
N ALA A 351 -0.10 -3.65 -12.44
CA ALA A 351 -0.72 -3.12 -11.23
C ALA A 351 -0.59 -1.58 -11.10
N ALA A 352 0.48 -0.99 -11.64
CA ALA A 352 0.68 0.46 -11.68
C ALA A 352 -0.09 1.15 -12.81
N GLY A 353 -0.47 0.41 -13.86
CA GLY A 353 -1.14 0.91 -15.06
C GLY A 353 -2.62 1.24 -14.83
N THR A 354 -3.35 1.54 -15.90
CA THR A 354 -4.83 1.65 -15.86
C THR A 354 -5.41 0.29 -16.26
N ASP A 355 -6.24 -0.31 -15.40
CA ASP A 355 -6.79 -1.68 -15.56
C ASP A 355 -8.33 -1.72 -15.60
N GLY A 356 -8.99 -0.55 -15.66
CA GLY A 356 -10.44 -0.46 -15.72
C GLY A 356 -10.94 0.98 -15.88
N ARG A 357 -12.25 1.16 -15.74
CA ARG A 357 -12.92 2.47 -15.80
C ARG A 357 -13.40 2.97 -14.45
N ALA A 358 -13.20 2.20 -13.37
CA ALA A 358 -13.43 2.73 -12.04
C ALA A 358 -12.38 3.81 -11.74
N LEU A 359 -12.73 4.73 -10.85
CA LEU A 359 -11.84 5.85 -10.52
C LEU A 359 -10.57 5.37 -9.78
N GLY A 360 -10.67 4.26 -9.04
CA GLY A 360 -9.54 3.62 -8.34
C GLY A 360 -8.56 2.88 -9.27
N ASP A 361 -9.02 2.51 -10.46
CA ASP A 361 -8.23 1.76 -11.45
C ASP A 361 -7.25 2.67 -12.22
N GLN A 362 -7.45 3.98 -12.14
CA GLN A 362 -6.68 4.97 -12.89
C GLN A 362 -5.30 5.21 -12.27
N GLN A 363 -4.35 5.67 -13.08
CA GLN A 363 -3.11 6.23 -12.55
C GLN A 363 -3.41 7.54 -11.80
N LEU A 364 -2.95 7.63 -10.55
CA LEU A 364 -3.28 8.68 -9.59
C LEU A 364 -2.06 9.57 -9.31
N THR A 365 -2.33 10.82 -8.98
CA THR A 365 -1.38 11.71 -8.31
C THR A 365 -1.18 11.27 -6.86
N LYS A 366 -0.16 11.81 -6.19
CA LYS A 366 0.09 11.61 -4.74
C LYS A 366 -1.10 11.98 -3.83
N ASN A 367 -2.05 12.76 -4.33
CA ASN A 367 -3.24 13.18 -3.59
C ASN A 367 -4.45 12.24 -3.86
N GLY A 368 -4.27 11.16 -4.62
CA GLY A 368 -5.36 10.25 -4.98
C GLY A 368 -6.35 10.83 -5.97
N VAL A 369 -5.88 11.69 -6.89
CA VAL A 369 -6.67 12.24 -8.01
C VAL A 369 -6.14 11.66 -9.32
N PRO A 370 -6.97 11.17 -10.26
CA PRO A 370 -6.50 10.67 -11.55
C PRO A 370 -5.64 11.70 -12.29
N ILE A 371 -4.52 11.24 -12.84
CA ILE A 371 -3.54 12.10 -13.54
C ILE A 371 -4.19 12.83 -14.72
N ILE A 372 -5.10 12.18 -15.45
CA ILE A 372 -5.89 12.82 -16.52
C ILE A 372 -6.68 14.03 -16.01
N VAL A 373 -7.33 13.92 -14.85
CA VAL A 373 -8.11 15.02 -14.26
C VAL A 373 -7.17 16.16 -13.85
N ASP A 374 -6.10 15.85 -13.13
CA ASP A 374 -5.14 16.84 -12.65
C ASP A 374 -4.44 17.56 -13.82
N SER A 375 -4.03 16.82 -14.85
CA SER A 375 -3.36 17.35 -16.04
C SER A 375 -4.26 18.26 -16.85
N CYS A 376 -5.51 17.84 -17.13
CA CYS A 376 -6.49 18.68 -17.82
C CYS A 376 -6.80 19.95 -17.01
N ILE A 377 -7.02 19.83 -15.70
CA ILE A 377 -7.26 20.97 -14.81
C ILE A 377 -6.07 21.94 -14.81
N ALA A 378 -4.84 21.43 -14.69
CA ALA A 378 -3.64 22.24 -14.69
C ALA A 378 -3.48 23.01 -16.02
N PHE A 379 -3.68 22.32 -17.14
CA PHE A 379 -3.60 22.92 -18.47
C PHE A 379 -4.65 24.03 -18.66
N VAL A 380 -5.91 23.78 -18.32
CA VAL A 380 -6.98 24.77 -18.43
C VAL A 380 -6.78 25.93 -17.45
N THR A 381 -6.26 25.66 -16.25
CA THR A 381 -5.92 26.71 -15.28
C THR A 381 -4.80 27.61 -15.82
N GLN A 382 -3.82 27.05 -16.52
CA GLN A 382 -2.69 27.81 -17.05
C GLN A 382 -3.06 28.64 -18.28
N TYR A 383 -3.84 28.09 -19.21
CA TYR A 383 -4.06 28.70 -20.53
C TYR A 383 -5.52 29.14 -20.78
N GLY A 384 -6.48 28.69 -19.99
CA GLY A 384 -7.91 28.83 -20.28
C GLY A 384 -8.73 29.71 -19.35
N LEU A 385 -8.18 30.21 -18.23
CA LEU A 385 -8.96 30.97 -17.24
C LEU A 385 -9.61 32.24 -17.80
N CYS A 386 -9.00 32.86 -18.82
CA CYS A 386 -9.50 34.08 -19.46
C CYS A 386 -10.17 33.81 -20.82
N GLN A 387 -10.23 32.54 -21.27
CA GLN A 387 -10.83 32.21 -22.55
C GLN A 387 -12.35 32.29 -22.47
N GLU A 388 -12.96 33.10 -23.33
CA GLU A 388 -14.41 33.24 -23.39
C GLU A 388 -15.07 31.89 -23.75
N GLY A 389 -16.08 31.49 -22.97
CA GLY A 389 -16.83 30.26 -23.20
C GLY A 389 -16.06 28.98 -22.88
N ILE A 390 -14.99 29.04 -22.08
CA ILE A 390 -14.23 27.84 -21.65
C ILE A 390 -15.17 26.74 -21.13
N TYR A 391 -14.94 25.49 -21.54
CA TYR A 391 -15.80 24.31 -21.36
C TYR A 391 -17.10 24.23 -22.19
N GLN A 392 -17.57 25.32 -22.81
CA GLN A 392 -18.78 25.29 -23.67
C GLN A 392 -18.46 24.91 -25.12
N SER A 393 -17.34 25.40 -25.63
CA SER A 393 -16.90 25.12 -27.00
C SER A 393 -16.49 23.65 -27.12
N PRO A 394 -17.06 22.90 -28.07
CA PRO A 394 -16.67 21.51 -28.31
C PRO A 394 -15.29 21.46 -28.97
N GLY A 395 -14.49 20.47 -28.58
CA GLY A 395 -13.25 20.10 -29.26
C GLY A 395 -13.52 19.26 -30.50
N ASP A 396 -12.44 18.89 -31.19
CA ASP A 396 -12.53 17.94 -32.31
C ASP A 396 -12.70 16.50 -31.78
N PRO A 397 -13.76 15.77 -32.16
CA PRO A 397 -14.04 14.45 -31.60
C PRO A 397 -12.94 13.41 -31.83
N ALA A 398 -12.19 13.52 -32.94
CA ALA A 398 -11.09 12.59 -33.23
C ALA A 398 -9.89 12.89 -32.33
N ARG A 399 -9.50 14.17 -32.18
CA ARG A 399 -8.40 14.56 -31.29
C ARG A 399 -8.72 14.30 -29.81
N VAL A 400 -9.96 14.54 -29.39
CA VAL A 400 -10.43 14.18 -28.03
C VAL A 400 -10.35 12.68 -27.78
N SER A 401 -10.75 11.86 -28.75
CA SER A 401 -10.68 10.39 -28.62
C SER A 401 -9.23 9.92 -28.52
N LEU A 402 -8.34 10.46 -29.36
CA LEU A 402 -6.92 10.14 -29.35
C LEU A 402 -6.27 10.52 -28.01
N LEU A 403 -6.51 11.74 -27.52
CA LEU A 403 -5.94 12.20 -26.26
C LEU A 403 -6.44 11.37 -25.07
N LEU A 404 -7.72 10.99 -25.06
CA LEU A 404 -8.27 10.10 -24.03
C LEU A 404 -7.64 8.71 -24.08
N GLU A 405 -7.37 8.17 -25.27
CA GLU A 405 -6.67 6.89 -25.45
C GLU A 405 -5.22 6.95 -24.93
N GLU A 406 -4.50 8.04 -25.22
CA GLU A 406 -3.15 8.27 -24.71
C GLU A 406 -3.12 8.29 -23.17
N PHE A 407 -4.05 9.00 -22.53
CA PHE A 407 -4.20 8.99 -21.07
C PHE A 407 -4.59 7.62 -20.53
N THR A 408 -5.48 6.89 -21.22
CA THR A 408 -5.90 5.55 -20.79
C THR A 408 -4.74 4.56 -20.83
N ARG A 409 -3.88 4.67 -21.86
CA ARG A 409 -2.70 3.83 -22.02
C ARG A 409 -1.65 4.10 -20.94
N ASP A 410 -1.27 5.37 -20.76
CA ASP A 410 -0.25 5.74 -19.77
C ASP A 410 -0.28 7.25 -19.43
N ALA A 411 -1.18 7.64 -18.55
CA ALA A 411 -1.38 9.03 -18.14
C ALA A 411 -0.11 9.72 -17.61
N ARG A 412 0.81 9.00 -16.94
CA ARG A 412 2.08 9.55 -16.43
C ARG A 412 2.98 10.10 -17.53
N ASN A 413 2.86 9.57 -18.74
CA ASN A 413 3.70 9.95 -19.87
C ASN A 413 3.04 10.97 -20.82
N VAL A 414 1.79 11.35 -20.58
CA VAL A 414 1.09 12.37 -21.37
C VAL A 414 1.52 13.77 -20.90
N LYS A 415 2.00 14.61 -21.82
CA LYS A 415 2.44 15.98 -21.53
C LYS A 415 1.65 16.98 -22.38
N LEU A 416 0.67 17.63 -21.76
CA LEU A 416 -0.12 18.67 -22.43
C LEU A 416 0.72 19.93 -22.65
N ARG A 417 0.67 20.46 -23.87
CA ARG A 417 1.45 21.63 -24.32
C ARG A 417 0.61 22.54 -25.20
N ASN A 418 0.63 23.85 -24.94
CA ASN A 418 -0.22 24.84 -25.62
C ASN A 418 -0.03 24.89 -27.15
N LYS A 419 1.16 24.53 -27.65
CA LYS A 419 1.44 24.48 -29.10
C LYS A 419 0.89 23.23 -29.80
N GLU A 420 0.62 22.17 -29.04
CA GLU A 420 0.29 20.84 -29.55
C GLU A 420 -1.18 20.48 -29.27
N HIS A 421 -1.73 20.96 -28.14
CA HIS A 421 -3.07 20.61 -27.68
C HIS A 421 -3.96 21.86 -27.63
N GLN A 422 -5.14 21.78 -28.25
CA GLN A 422 -6.13 22.86 -28.17
C GLN A 422 -6.89 22.80 -26.85
N LEU A 423 -7.32 23.96 -26.38
CA LEU A 423 -7.98 24.08 -25.09
C LEU A 423 -9.33 23.33 -25.07
N GLU A 424 -10.08 23.44 -26.16
CA GLU A 424 -11.36 22.78 -26.37
C GLU A 424 -11.21 21.26 -26.29
N ASP A 425 -10.20 20.70 -26.95
CA ASP A 425 -9.90 19.26 -26.94
C ASP A 425 -9.60 18.76 -25.51
N VAL A 426 -8.81 19.53 -24.74
CA VAL A 426 -8.48 19.18 -23.34
C VAL A 426 -9.73 19.26 -22.45
N THR A 427 -10.58 20.28 -22.62
CA THR A 427 -11.82 20.39 -21.85
C THR A 427 -12.82 19.27 -22.15
N ASP A 428 -12.95 18.86 -23.42
CA ASP A 428 -13.81 17.76 -23.83
C ASP A 428 -13.24 16.40 -23.40
N THR A 429 -11.91 16.26 -23.39
CA THR A 429 -11.26 15.05 -22.84
C THR A 429 -11.59 14.87 -21.36
N LEU A 430 -11.52 15.94 -20.55
CA LEU A 430 -11.91 15.89 -19.14
C LEU A 430 -13.39 15.52 -18.96
N LYS A 431 -14.30 16.18 -19.69
CA LYS A 431 -15.74 15.89 -19.60
C LYS A 431 -16.05 14.46 -20.03
N ARG A 432 -15.43 13.99 -21.11
CA ARG A 432 -15.62 12.64 -21.65
C ARG A 432 -15.09 11.57 -20.72
N PHE A 433 -13.93 11.79 -20.10
CA PHE A 433 -13.41 10.91 -19.05
C PHE A 433 -14.42 10.74 -17.92
N LEU A 434 -14.93 11.83 -17.34
CA LEU A 434 -15.91 11.79 -16.25
C LEU A 434 -17.21 11.08 -16.65
N SER A 435 -17.71 11.32 -17.87
CA SER A 435 -18.91 10.66 -18.40
C SER A 435 -18.71 9.17 -18.67
N GLN A 436 -17.48 8.69 -18.85
CA GLN A 436 -17.16 7.30 -19.20
C GLN A 436 -16.71 6.44 -18.02
N LEU A 437 -16.55 7.03 -16.82
CA LEU A 437 -16.28 6.29 -15.59
C LEU A 437 -17.33 5.19 -15.37
N GLU A 438 -16.94 4.10 -14.73
CA GLU A 438 -17.86 3.00 -14.40
C GLU A 438 -19.05 3.47 -13.53
N ASP A 439 -18.75 4.24 -12.48
CA ASP A 439 -19.73 4.95 -11.67
C ASP A 439 -19.52 6.47 -11.77
N ALA A 440 -20.61 7.22 -11.60
CA ALA A 440 -20.60 8.67 -11.65
C ALA A 440 -19.70 9.24 -10.53
N LEU A 441 -19.07 10.41 -10.75
CA LEU A 441 -18.20 11.02 -9.73
C LEU A 441 -18.98 11.34 -8.44
N LEU A 442 -20.27 11.64 -8.55
CA LEU A 442 -21.18 11.85 -7.41
C LEU A 442 -21.85 10.55 -6.93
N THR A 443 -21.47 9.39 -7.48
CA THR A 443 -22.02 8.04 -7.28
C THR A 443 -23.51 7.93 -7.63
N LYS A 444 -23.87 6.92 -8.44
CA LYS A 444 -25.28 6.71 -8.84
C LYS A 444 -26.18 6.41 -7.64
N GLU A 445 -25.64 5.72 -6.63
CA GLU A 445 -26.35 5.38 -5.40
C GLU A 445 -26.78 6.62 -4.59
N LEU A 446 -25.93 7.67 -4.54
CA LEU A 446 -26.23 8.88 -3.78
C LEU A 446 -27.16 9.85 -4.52
N TYR A 447 -27.54 9.57 -5.77
CA TYR A 447 -28.36 10.47 -6.61
C TYR A 447 -29.63 11.00 -5.92
N PRO A 448 -30.48 10.17 -5.28
CA PRO A 448 -31.69 10.66 -4.61
C PRO A 448 -31.38 11.64 -3.47
N TYR A 449 -30.27 11.43 -2.76
CA TYR A 449 -29.86 12.28 -1.64
C TYR A 449 -29.41 13.66 -2.13
N TRP A 450 -28.60 13.71 -3.20
CA TRP A 450 -28.19 14.95 -3.83
C TRP A 450 -29.38 15.83 -4.23
N VAL A 451 -30.39 15.23 -4.86
CA VAL A 451 -31.60 15.94 -5.28
C VAL A 451 -32.45 16.36 -4.08
N SER A 452 -32.62 15.50 -3.07
CA SER A 452 -33.40 15.80 -1.86
C SER A 452 -32.83 16.95 -1.02
N ALA A 453 -31.56 17.31 -1.19
CA ALA A 453 -31.00 18.49 -0.54
C ALA A 453 -31.68 19.77 -1.01
N LEU A 454 -32.20 19.82 -2.25
CA LEU A 454 -32.90 20.98 -2.79
C LEU A 454 -34.23 21.28 -2.10
N ASP A 455 -34.79 20.30 -1.36
CA ASP A 455 -36.01 20.50 -0.56
C ASP A 455 -35.76 21.43 0.65
N GLU A 456 -34.49 21.63 1.05
CA GLU A 456 -34.14 22.58 2.10
C GLU A 456 -34.13 24.02 1.58
N ALA A 457 -35.02 24.85 2.11
CA ALA A 457 -35.11 26.27 1.75
C ALA A 457 -33.85 27.06 2.17
N GLU A 458 -33.27 26.76 3.34
CA GLU A 458 -32.10 27.45 3.87
C GLU A 458 -30.79 26.90 3.25
N GLU A 459 -30.03 27.76 2.56
CA GLU A 459 -28.76 27.41 1.92
C GLU A 459 -27.77 26.77 2.91
N LYS A 460 -27.72 27.27 4.15
CA LYS A 460 -26.85 26.72 5.18
C LYS A 460 -27.15 25.25 5.49
N GLN A 461 -28.42 24.85 5.48
CA GLN A 461 -28.82 23.46 5.67
C GLN A 461 -28.51 22.62 4.43
N ARG A 462 -28.71 23.18 3.22
CA ARG A 462 -28.28 22.52 1.96
C ARG A 462 -26.79 22.20 1.96
N VAL A 463 -25.96 23.19 2.26
CA VAL A 463 -24.50 23.04 2.34
C VAL A 463 -24.10 22.01 3.38
N LYS A 464 -24.79 21.96 4.53
CA LYS A 464 -24.55 20.95 5.56
C LYS A 464 -24.87 19.54 5.04
N LYS A 465 -26.01 19.34 4.36
CA LYS A 465 -26.36 18.05 3.72
C LYS A 465 -25.32 17.65 2.68
N TYR A 466 -24.92 18.57 1.79
CA TYR A 466 -23.88 18.32 0.81
C TYR A 466 -22.55 17.91 1.45
N SER A 467 -22.13 18.57 2.54
CA SER A 467 -20.91 18.18 3.28
C SER A 467 -20.98 16.73 3.73
N THR A 468 -22.11 16.29 4.31
CA THR A 468 -22.31 14.91 4.74
C THR A 468 -22.19 13.93 3.57
N PHE A 469 -22.77 14.25 2.40
CA PHE A 469 -22.71 13.38 1.22
C PHE A 469 -21.30 13.32 0.62
N ILE A 470 -20.58 14.44 0.60
CA ILE A 470 -19.18 14.50 0.18
C ILE A 470 -18.30 13.64 1.11
N GLU A 471 -18.57 13.68 2.42
CA GLU A 471 -17.84 12.89 3.42
C GLU A 471 -18.10 11.38 3.29
N SER A 472 -19.28 10.97 2.84
CA SER A 472 -19.59 9.56 2.58
C SER A 472 -19.00 9.00 1.28
N LEU A 473 -18.50 9.85 0.37
CA LEU A 473 -17.85 9.39 -0.86
C LEU A 473 -16.53 8.66 -0.54
N PRO A 474 -16.18 7.61 -1.32
CA PRO A 474 -14.86 7.00 -1.24
C PRO A 474 -13.74 8.03 -1.41
N LYS A 475 -12.59 7.81 -0.75
CA LYS A 475 -11.49 8.79 -0.67
C LYS A 475 -11.05 9.36 -2.03
N ILE A 476 -10.94 8.50 -3.05
CA ILE A 476 -10.52 8.89 -4.40
C ILE A 476 -11.59 9.76 -5.09
N TYR A 477 -12.87 9.40 -4.95
CA TYR A 477 -14.01 10.18 -5.47
C TYR A 477 -14.09 11.55 -4.81
N ARG A 478 -13.98 11.60 -3.48
CA ARG A 478 -13.96 12.86 -2.72
C ARG A 478 -12.79 13.77 -3.12
N SER A 479 -11.59 13.21 -3.28
CA SER A 479 -10.38 13.96 -3.66
C SER A 479 -10.49 14.51 -5.09
N THR A 480 -11.02 13.70 -6.01
CA THR A 480 -11.27 14.10 -7.40
C THR A 480 -12.35 15.17 -7.50
N LEU A 481 -13.46 15.02 -6.75
CA LEU A 481 -14.51 16.02 -6.66
C LEU A 481 -13.99 17.34 -6.08
N HIS A 482 -13.15 17.27 -5.04
CA HIS A 482 -12.50 18.46 -4.48
C HIS A 482 -11.66 19.20 -5.53
N ALA A 483 -10.78 18.49 -6.24
CA ALA A 483 -9.91 19.08 -7.27
C ALA A 483 -10.73 19.72 -8.40
N LEU A 484 -11.77 19.03 -8.87
CA LEU A 484 -12.65 19.54 -9.92
C LEU A 484 -13.46 20.76 -9.45
N LEU A 485 -14.12 20.69 -8.29
CA LEU A 485 -14.89 21.82 -7.76
C LEU A 485 -14.00 23.03 -7.45
N GLN A 486 -12.78 22.82 -6.98
CA GLN A 486 -11.79 23.88 -6.81
C GLN A 486 -11.49 24.57 -8.15
N HIS A 487 -11.29 23.77 -9.21
CA HIS A 487 -11.04 24.29 -10.54
C HIS A 487 -12.23 25.09 -11.09
N LEU A 488 -13.44 24.53 -11.03
CA LEU A 488 -14.66 25.21 -11.48
C LEU A 488 -14.95 26.47 -10.66
N TYR A 489 -14.67 26.46 -9.36
CA TYR A 489 -14.71 27.65 -8.52
C TYR A 489 -13.77 28.74 -9.04
N ARG A 490 -12.53 28.41 -9.39
CA ARG A 490 -11.58 29.41 -9.96
C ARG A 490 -12.08 29.98 -11.29
N ILE A 491 -12.65 29.16 -12.17
CA ILE A 491 -13.21 29.64 -13.45
C ILE A 491 -14.33 30.65 -13.22
N GLN A 492 -15.29 30.34 -12.32
CA GLN A 492 -16.40 31.27 -12.08
C GLN A 492 -15.95 32.58 -11.41
N GLN A 493 -14.86 32.59 -10.64
CA GLN A 493 -14.29 33.84 -10.11
C GLN A 493 -13.77 34.75 -11.25
N CYS A 494 -13.37 34.17 -12.37
CA CYS A 494 -12.97 34.86 -13.59
C CYS A 494 -14.14 35.03 -14.60
N SER A 495 -15.40 34.83 -14.17
CA SER A 495 -16.58 34.91 -15.05
C SER A 495 -16.76 36.24 -15.78
N HIS A 496 -16.23 37.33 -15.23
CA HIS A 496 -16.20 38.65 -15.87
C HIS A 496 -15.28 38.72 -17.11
N LEU A 497 -14.33 37.78 -17.26
CA LEU A 497 -13.44 37.66 -18.42
C LEU A 497 -13.89 36.52 -19.33
N ASN A 498 -14.06 35.33 -18.76
CA ASN A 498 -14.34 34.11 -19.54
C ASN A 498 -15.84 33.89 -19.81
N GLY A 499 -16.74 34.68 -19.23
CA GLY A 499 -18.17 34.57 -19.47
C GLY A 499 -18.82 33.30 -18.89
N MET A 500 -18.15 32.59 -17.96
CA MET A 500 -18.58 31.31 -17.39
C MET A 500 -18.93 31.41 -15.88
N PRO A 501 -20.11 31.95 -15.52
CA PRO A 501 -20.61 31.89 -14.15
C PRO A 501 -21.05 30.47 -13.77
N SER A 502 -21.33 30.27 -12.48
CA SER A 502 -21.68 28.97 -11.89
C SER A 502 -22.84 28.26 -12.61
N GLU A 503 -23.83 29.00 -13.10
CA GLU A 503 -25.01 28.50 -13.83
C GLU A 503 -24.64 27.86 -15.16
N LYS A 504 -23.72 28.49 -15.91
CA LYS A 504 -23.25 27.94 -17.20
C LYS A 504 -22.37 26.72 -16.98
N LEU A 505 -21.49 26.76 -15.97
CA LEU A 505 -20.65 25.63 -15.62
C LEU A 505 -21.48 24.44 -15.14
N SER A 506 -22.53 24.67 -14.33
CA SER A 506 -23.41 23.61 -13.87
C SER A 506 -24.15 22.91 -15.00
N ALA A 507 -24.59 23.66 -16.02
CA ALA A 507 -25.20 23.05 -17.20
C ALA A 507 -24.20 22.16 -17.94
N VAL A 508 -22.96 22.61 -18.13
CA VAL A 508 -21.94 21.83 -18.84
C VAL A 508 -21.58 20.54 -18.09
N PHE A 509 -21.46 20.57 -16.77
CA PHE A 509 -20.93 19.45 -15.98
C PHE A 509 -21.99 18.52 -15.37
N SER A 510 -23.26 18.89 -15.32
CA SER A 510 -24.27 18.05 -14.64
C SER A 510 -24.36 16.64 -15.23
N SER A 511 -24.34 16.53 -16.56
CA SER A 511 -24.46 15.24 -17.26
C SER A 511 -23.25 14.34 -17.05
N CYS A 512 -22.03 14.89 -16.90
CA CYS A 512 -20.84 14.06 -16.69
C CYS A 512 -20.61 13.72 -15.21
N LEU A 513 -21.09 14.56 -14.28
CA LEU A 513 -20.98 14.32 -12.83
C LEU A 513 -22.01 13.34 -12.29
N PHE A 514 -23.21 13.31 -12.88
CA PHE A 514 -24.27 12.34 -12.56
C PHE A 514 -24.40 11.20 -13.58
N GLN A 515 -23.76 11.31 -14.75
CA GLN A 515 -23.88 10.36 -15.87
C GLN A 515 -25.33 10.15 -16.36
N THR A 516 -26.10 11.24 -16.43
CA THR A 516 -27.50 11.21 -16.89
C THR A 516 -27.64 11.74 -18.32
N GLN A 517 -28.75 11.37 -18.99
CA GLN A 517 -28.97 11.69 -20.40
C GLN A 517 -29.32 13.17 -20.68
N GLY A 518 -29.41 14.03 -19.66
CA GLY A 518 -29.73 15.43 -19.90
C GLY A 518 -29.85 16.23 -18.61
N GLN A 519 -29.39 17.47 -18.69
CA GLN A 519 -29.31 18.49 -17.65
C GLN A 519 -30.66 18.72 -16.98
N THR A 520 -31.02 17.93 -15.96
CA THR A 520 -32.24 18.24 -15.23
C THR A 520 -32.04 19.54 -14.44
N PRO A 521 -33.09 20.38 -14.28
CA PRO A 521 -32.97 21.59 -13.46
C PRO A 521 -32.50 21.30 -12.03
N GLN A 522 -32.85 20.13 -11.48
CA GLN A 522 -32.38 19.70 -10.17
C GLN A 522 -30.86 19.43 -10.17
N GLU A 523 -30.35 18.60 -11.08
CA GLU A 523 -28.91 18.31 -11.15
C GLU A 523 -28.08 19.58 -11.34
N MET A 524 -28.49 20.47 -12.25
CA MET A 524 -27.82 21.75 -12.47
C MET A 524 -27.82 22.60 -11.19
N SER A 525 -28.94 22.62 -10.46
CA SER A 525 -29.02 23.35 -9.19
C SER A 525 -28.07 22.78 -8.14
N VAL A 526 -27.95 21.46 -8.03
CA VAL A 526 -26.99 20.81 -7.13
C VAL A 526 -25.56 21.20 -7.51
N ILE A 527 -25.17 21.03 -8.77
CA ILE A 527 -23.80 21.35 -9.22
C ILE A 527 -23.49 22.83 -9.01
N ARG A 528 -24.45 23.73 -9.29
CA ARG A 528 -24.31 25.16 -9.03
C ARG A 528 -24.06 25.43 -7.55
N ASP A 529 -24.87 24.85 -6.66
CA ASP A 529 -24.70 25.01 -5.22
C ASP A 529 -23.33 24.49 -4.75
N LEU A 530 -22.86 23.35 -5.27
CA LEU A 530 -21.53 22.80 -4.98
C LEU A 530 -20.39 23.72 -5.43
N ILE A 531 -20.49 24.28 -6.63
CA ILE A 531 -19.49 25.21 -7.19
C ILE A 531 -19.48 26.53 -6.38
N SER A 532 -20.64 27.12 -6.12
CA SER A 532 -20.78 28.40 -5.41
C SER A 532 -20.38 28.31 -3.94
N ASN A 533 -20.64 27.18 -3.30
CA ASN A 533 -20.34 26.96 -1.87
C ASN A 533 -19.03 26.22 -1.61
N TYR A 534 -18.17 26.06 -2.63
CA TYR A 534 -16.89 25.32 -2.53
C TYR A 534 -16.07 25.67 -1.27
N VAL A 535 -15.92 26.97 -0.98
CA VAL A 535 -15.12 27.46 0.17
C VAL A 535 -15.66 26.92 1.49
N THR A 536 -16.99 26.94 1.67
CA THR A 536 -17.66 26.47 2.87
C THR A 536 -17.63 24.94 2.95
N LEU A 537 -17.93 24.25 1.85
CA LEU A 537 -17.99 22.79 1.77
C LEU A 537 -16.67 22.13 2.11
N PHE A 538 -15.55 22.69 1.66
CA PHE A 538 -14.23 22.12 1.90
C PHE A 538 -13.44 22.86 2.99
N SER A 539 -14.11 23.71 3.77
CA SER A 539 -13.51 24.49 4.86
C SER A 539 -12.19 25.13 4.43
N VAL A 540 -12.15 25.63 3.18
CA VAL A 540 -10.95 26.25 2.64
C VAL A 540 -10.71 27.48 3.46
N ARG A 541 -9.69 27.45 4.33
CA ARG A 541 -9.22 28.64 5.02
C ARG A 541 -8.88 29.64 3.92
N GLN A 542 -9.77 30.61 3.67
CA GLN A 542 -9.45 31.79 2.89
C GLN A 542 -8.39 32.56 3.68
N LYS A 543 -7.13 32.12 3.62
CA LYS A 543 -6.02 33.04 3.76
C LYS A 543 -5.98 33.82 2.45
N ARG A 544 -6.91 34.75 2.31
CA ARG A 544 -6.83 35.82 1.30
C ARG A 544 -5.54 36.58 1.62
N PHE A 545 -4.46 36.26 0.92
CA PHE A 545 -3.43 37.26 0.72
C PHE A 545 -4.06 38.29 -0.22
N GLY A 546 -4.52 39.40 0.35
CA GLY A 546 -4.65 40.62 -0.41
C GLY A 546 -3.25 41.10 -0.76
N LEU A 547 -2.62 40.49 -1.77
CA LEU A 547 -1.40 41.05 -2.34
C LEU A 547 -1.83 42.35 -3.01
N SER A 548 -1.61 43.48 -2.33
CA SER A 548 -1.65 44.77 -3.02
C SER A 548 -0.62 44.73 -4.16
N PRO A 549 -0.91 45.30 -5.34
CA PRO A 549 0.09 45.47 -6.40
C PRO A 549 1.36 46.22 -5.93
N SER A 550 1.28 46.94 -4.81
CA SER A 550 2.40 47.65 -4.20
C SER A 550 3.13 46.86 -3.09
N MET A 551 2.67 45.66 -2.74
CA MET A 551 3.19 44.93 -1.57
C MET A 551 4.66 44.56 -1.74
N ARG A 552 5.47 44.90 -0.74
CA ARG A 552 6.92 44.64 -0.71
C ARG A 552 7.25 43.33 0.01
N SER A 553 8.44 42.78 -0.26
CA SER A 553 8.92 41.56 0.40
C SER A 553 8.90 41.64 1.93
N CYS A 554 9.29 42.78 2.53
CA CYS A 554 9.23 42.94 3.98
C CYS A 554 7.80 42.93 4.53
N GLU A 555 6.88 43.60 3.84
CA GLU A 555 5.46 43.67 4.23
C GLU A 555 4.81 42.29 4.16
N LEU A 556 5.16 41.47 3.16
CA LEU A 556 4.72 40.08 3.07
C LEU A 556 5.27 39.24 4.23
N ALA A 557 6.55 39.39 4.57
CA ALA A 557 7.17 38.69 5.69
C ALA A 557 6.51 39.06 7.02
N GLU A 558 6.34 40.35 7.31
CA GLU A 558 5.68 40.86 8.52
C GLU A 558 4.22 40.42 8.62
N THR A 559 3.47 40.48 7.50
CA THR A 559 2.08 40.03 7.43
C THR A 559 1.97 38.53 7.71
N ALA A 560 2.83 37.71 7.11
CA ALA A 560 2.83 36.28 7.34
C ALA A 560 3.28 35.90 8.77
N LEU A 561 4.20 36.65 9.37
CA LEU A 561 4.67 36.44 10.74
C LEU A 561 3.60 36.83 11.78
N SER A 562 2.95 37.98 11.60
CA SER A 562 1.85 38.42 12.47
C SER A 562 0.66 37.45 12.48
N MET A 563 0.42 36.76 11.36
CA MET A 563 -0.61 35.73 11.25
C MET A 563 -0.27 34.41 11.98
N ARG A 564 0.99 34.20 12.39
CA ARG A 564 1.43 32.94 13.02
C ARG A 564 1.24 32.91 14.54
N ASN A 565 0.87 34.03 15.16
CA ASN A 565 0.53 34.17 16.59
C ASN A 565 1.59 33.64 17.59
N ASP A 566 2.86 33.53 17.16
CA ASP A 566 3.98 33.12 17.99
C ASP A 566 4.67 34.33 18.64
N THR A 567 5.13 34.20 19.88
CA THR A 567 5.93 35.23 20.57
C THR A 567 7.34 35.28 19.97
N PHE A 568 7.63 36.31 19.16
CA PHE A 568 8.94 36.47 18.51
C PHE A 568 9.92 37.31 19.36
N LYS A 569 11.21 36.94 19.33
CA LYS A 569 12.31 37.74 19.92
C LYS A 569 12.76 38.78 18.90
N ALA A 570 13.05 40.00 19.35
CA ALA A 570 13.43 41.15 18.49
C ALA A 570 14.69 40.95 17.62
N ASP A 571 15.47 39.88 17.85
CA ASP A 571 16.70 39.57 17.13
C ASP A 571 16.52 38.58 15.95
N ASP A 572 15.31 38.08 15.71
CA ASP A 572 15.07 37.12 14.63
C ASP A 572 14.86 37.83 13.28
N LEU A 573 15.88 37.82 12.42
CA LEU A 573 15.79 38.30 11.04
C LEU A 573 15.08 37.27 10.15
N TRP A 574 13.88 37.63 9.69
CA TRP A 574 13.09 36.86 8.73
C TRP A 574 13.15 37.52 7.36
N THR A 575 13.18 36.72 6.29
CA THR A 575 13.23 37.22 4.91
C THR A 575 12.40 36.32 4.00
N THR A 576 11.81 36.91 2.97
CA THR A 576 11.12 36.20 1.91
C THR A 576 12.14 35.70 0.89
N PHE A 577 12.03 34.44 0.53
CA PHE A 577 12.83 33.79 -0.48
C PHE A 577 11.95 33.49 -1.69
N GLU A 578 12.49 33.71 -2.87
CA GLU A 578 11.98 33.14 -4.10
C GLU A 578 12.62 31.78 -4.29
N VAL A 579 11.78 30.78 -4.51
CA VAL A 579 12.16 29.42 -4.81
C VAL A 579 11.62 29.09 -6.19
N ILE A 580 12.46 28.62 -7.09
CA ILE A 580 12.08 28.20 -8.46
C ILE A 580 12.62 26.79 -8.73
N GLU A 581 12.22 26.20 -9.85
CA GLU A 581 12.65 24.85 -10.27
C GLU A 581 12.43 23.81 -9.16
N ASN A 582 11.25 23.83 -8.52
CA ASN A 582 10.86 22.86 -7.48
C ASN A 582 11.81 22.80 -6.27
N GLY A 583 12.54 23.89 -5.98
CA GLY A 583 13.45 23.95 -4.83
C GLY A 583 14.91 23.72 -5.15
N GLU A 584 15.29 23.62 -6.44
CA GLU A 584 16.70 23.56 -6.85
C GLU A 584 17.39 24.94 -6.76
N LEU A 585 16.66 26.01 -7.07
CA LEU A 585 17.15 27.38 -7.00
C LEU A 585 16.35 28.17 -5.98
N GLU A 586 17.08 28.79 -5.04
CA GLU A 586 16.50 29.65 -4.01
C GLU A 586 17.35 30.91 -3.87
N ARG A 587 16.69 32.07 -3.84
CA ARG A 587 17.34 33.35 -3.51
C ARG A 587 16.53 34.17 -2.51
N PRO A 588 17.17 34.92 -1.60
CA PRO A 588 16.47 35.90 -0.79
C PRO A 588 16.02 37.09 -1.66
N LEU A 589 14.79 37.54 -1.45
CA LEU A 589 14.29 38.79 -2.04
C LEU A 589 14.75 39.97 -1.21
N HIS A 590 15.13 41.06 -1.87
CA HIS A 590 15.42 42.31 -1.19
C HIS A 590 14.14 42.84 -0.52
N HIS A 591 14.27 43.40 0.69
CA HIS A 591 13.14 43.85 1.49
C HIS A 591 12.19 44.83 0.76
N SER A 592 12.72 45.60 -0.19
CA SER A 592 11.97 46.56 -1.01
C SER A 592 11.46 46.05 -2.35
N GLU A 593 11.82 44.83 -2.77
CA GLU A 593 11.30 44.22 -4.00
C GLU A 593 9.79 44.06 -3.91
N LYS A 594 9.08 44.40 -5.00
CA LYS A 594 7.63 44.23 -5.06
C LYS A 594 7.33 42.79 -5.42
N ILE A 595 6.50 42.16 -4.59
CA ILE A 595 6.15 40.75 -4.74
C ILE A 595 5.45 40.49 -6.07
N LEU A 596 4.55 41.39 -6.50
CA LEU A 596 3.82 41.21 -7.74
C LEU A 596 4.74 41.24 -8.97
N GLU A 597 5.73 42.14 -9.00
CA GLU A 597 6.69 42.21 -10.11
C GLU A 597 7.48 40.90 -10.20
N GLN A 598 7.92 40.36 -9.07
CA GLN A 598 8.64 39.09 -9.04
C GLN A 598 7.79 37.89 -9.46
N VAL A 599 6.55 37.82 -8.99
CA VAL A 599 5.62 36.73 -9.35
C VAL A 599 5.25 36.80 -10.83
N LEU A 600 5.17 38.00 -11.42
CA LEU A 600 4.92 38.16 -12.85
C LEU A 600 6.11 37.67 -13.70
N GLU A 601 7.35 37.81 -13.23
CA GLU A 601 8.53 37.26 -13.92
C GLU A 601 8.48 35.73 -14.03
N TRP A 602 7.82 35.03 -13.10
CA TRP A 602 7.68 33.57 -13.18
C TRP A 602 6.90 33.10 -14.41
N SER A 603 6.07 33.96 -14.99
CA SER A 603 5.37 33.64 -16.25
C SER A 603 6.33 33.39 -17.42
N THR A 604 7.58 33.84 -17.31
CA THR A 604 8.63 33.63 -18.30
C THR A 604 9.45 32.35 -18.08
N LEU A 605 9.25 31.65 -16.96
CA LEU A 605 9.91 30.37 -16.68
C LEU A 605 9.28 29.24 -17.49
N ASP A 606 10.08 28.21 -17.79
CA ASP A 606 9.60 27.00 -18.49
C ASP A 606 8.50 26.27 -17.70
N CYS A 607 8.52 26.37 -16.36
CA CYS A 607 7.51 25.83 -15.46
C CYS A 607 7.15 26.86 -14.37
N PRO A 608 6.22 27.81 -14.62
CA PRO A 608 5.84 28.85 -13.66
C PRO A 608 5.29 28.31 -12.34
N SER A 609 4.66 27.13 -12.37
CA SER A 609 4.14 26.43 -11.19
C SER A 609 5.23 25.88 -10.25
N SER A 610 6.47 25.80 -10.72
CA SER A 610 7.63 25.39 -9.91
C SER A 610 8.14 26.52 -9.00
N ALA A 611 7.63 27.74 -9.20
CA ALA A 611 8.03 28.94 -8.48
C ALA A 611 7.07 29.25 -7.32
N PHE A 612 7.62 29.52 -6.14
CA PHE A 612 6.86 29.89 -4.95
C PHE A 612 7.70 30.74 -3.99
N LEU A 613 7.03 31.49 -3.11
CA LEU A 613 7.68 32.26 -2.05
C LEU A 613 7.71 31.47 -0.75
N VAL A 614 8.84 31.53 -0.03
CA VAL A 614 8.99 30.94 1.30
C VAL A 614 9.55 31.99 2.26
N ILE A 615 9.04 32.04 3.48
CA ILE A 615 9.61 32.90 4.52
C ILE A 615 10.48 32.06 5.43
N LYS A 616 11.78 32.40 5.48
CA LYS A 616 12.75 31.69 6.30
C LYS A 616 13.40 32.62 7.31
N LYS A 617 13.78 32.04 8.44
CA LYS A 617 14.59 32.69 9.47
C LYS A 617 16.06 32.58 9.07
N PHE A 618 16.77 33.71 9.10
CA PHE A 618 18.20 33.73 8.79
C PHE A 618 18.98 33.16 9.99
N ALA A 619 19.38 31.89 9.92
CA ALA A 619 20.19 31.25 10.95
C ALA A 619 21.67 31.65 10.77
N GLY A 620 22.19 32.52 11.65
CA GLY A 620 23.64 32.77 11.74
C GLY A 620 24.10 34.23 11.77
N ALA A 621 23.21 35.21 11.60
CA ALA A 621 23.58 36.62 11.64
C ALA A 621 23.73 37.12 13.10
N LYS A 622 24.89 36.90 13.72
CA LYS A 622 25.30 37.72 14.88
C LYS A 622 25.83 39.05 14.36
N ARG A 623 25.12 40.15 14.61
CA ARG A 623 25.69 41.50 14.50
C ARG A 623 26.89 41.59 15.45
N MET A 624 28.11 41.55 14.94
CA MET A 624 29.28 42.00 15.71
C MET A 624 29.41 43.51 15.57
N ALA A 625 29.67 44.18 16.69
CA ALA A 625 29.92 45.63 16.71
C ALA A 625 31.05 46.00 15.73
N GLY A 626 30.81 47.01 14.88
CA GLY A 626 31.82 47.57 13.96
C GLY A 626 31.72 47.16 12.48
N GLY A 627 30.55 46.76 11.96
CA GLY A 627 30.33 46.59 10.51
C GLY A 627 30.97 45.35 9.87
N LYS A 628 31.29 44.33 10.69
CA LYS A 628 31.84 43.04 10.24
C LYS A 628 30.79 41.94 10.35
N GLY A 629 30.55 41.21 9.26
CA GLY A 629 29.63 40.07 9.18
C GLY A 629 30.38 38.79 8.80
N LYS A 630 29.92 37.65 9.34
CA LYS A 630 30.39 36.31 8.97
C LYS A 630 29.23 35.57 8.30
N PHE A 631 29.47 34.97 7.13
CA PHE A 631 28.48 34.11 6.49
C PHE A 631 29.13 32.82 5.96
N SER A 632 28.38 31.72 6.05
CA SER A 632 28.72 30.43 5.44
C SER A 632 28.00 30.33 4.11
N ASP A 633 28.73 30.02 3.04
CA ASP A 633 28.15 29.76 1.72
C ASP A 633 27.25 28.51 1.82
N GLY A 634 25.95 28.67 1.53
CA GLY A 634 25.02 27.55 1.46
C GLY A 634 25.36 26.69 0.24
N SER A 635 25.35 25.37 0.38
CA SER A 635 25.67 24.45 -0.71
C SER A 635 24.75 24.67 -1.92
N CYS A 636 25.33 25.03 -3.07
CA CYS A 636 24.67 24.91 -4.36
C CYS A 636 24.71 23.41 -4.75
N LYS A 637 23.55 22.78 -4.96
CA LYS A 637 23.44 21.33 -5.28
C LYS A 637 24.05 20.93 -6.64
N LEU A 638 24.56 21.89 -7.41
CA LEU A 638 25.13 21.67 -8.75
C LEU A 638 26.67 21.61 -8.82
N LEU A 639 27.39 21.76 -7.70
CA LEU A 639 28.84 21.63 -7.69
C LEU A 639 29.29 20.59 -6.64
N SER A 640 29.55 19.38 -7.11
CA SER A 640 30.27 18.37 -6.32
C SER A 640 31.70 18.87 -6.04
N GLY A 641 32.10 18.90 -4.76
CA GLY A 641 33.52 18.81 -4.39
C GLY A 641 34.16 19.88 -3.50
N HIS A 642 33.49 20.95 -3.06
CA HIS A 642 34.15 21.96 -2.20
C HIS A 642 33.62 21.98 -0.76
N LYS A 643 34.51 21.71 0.21
CA LYS A 643 34.29 21.86 1.65
C LYS A 643 33.87 23.30 1.99
N PHE A 644 32.99 23.43 3.00
CA PHE A 644 32.58 24.70 3.61
C PHE A 644 33.77 25.63 3.86
N GLN A 645 33.74 26.85 3.31
CA GLN A 645 34.68 27.91 3.64
C GLN A 645 33.91 29.11 4.21
N ASP A 646 34.22 29.46 5.46
CA ASP A 646 33.72 30.68 6.09
C ASP A 646 34.28 31.91 5.35
N LYS A 647 33.41 32.82 4.89
CA LYS A 647 33.83 34.08 4.26
C LYS A 647 33.53 35.26 5.20
N TYR A 648 34.45 36.21 5.26
CA TYR A 648 34.34 37.40 6.12
C TYR A 648 34.04 38.63 5.28
N VAL A 649 33.03 39.41 5.71
CA VAL A 649 32.62 40.63 5.02
C VAL A 649 32.83 41.83 5.93
N VAL A 650 33.47 42.86 5.39
CA VAL A 650 33.63 44.15 6.05
C VAL A 650 32.95 45.21 5.19
N LEU A 651 31.96 45.90 5.76
CA LEU A 651 31.37 47.08 5.15
C LEU A 651 32.17 48.32 5.54
N ARG A 652 32.72 49.01 4.55
CA ARG A 652 33.22 50.39 4.69
C ARG A 652 32.33 51.31 3.86
N SER A 653 32.37 52.60 4.18
CA SER A 653 31.39 53.65 3.84
C SER A 653 30.86 53.68 2.39
N ASP A 654 31.58 53.11 1.43
CA ASP A 654 31.25 53.02 0.00
C ASP A 654 31.57 51.66 -0.65
N LYS A 655 32.07 50.67 0.10
CA LYS A 655 32.60 49.40 -0.43
C LYS A 655 32.31 48.19 0.45
N LEU A 656 31.89 47.10 -0.20
CA LEU A 656 31.85 45.76 0.41
C LEU A 656 33.17 45.03 0.13
N LEU A 657 33.87 44.65 1.18
CA LEU A 657 35.15 43.96 1.10
C LEU A 657 35.00 42.51 1.59
N LEU A 658 35.34 41.55 0.73
CA LEU A 658 35.33 40.12 1.04
C LEU A 658 36.74 39.60 1.34
N TYR A 659 36.89 38.94 2.48
CA TYR A 659 38.14 38.35 2.95
C TYR A 659 38.00 36.83 3.07
N ARG A 660 39.05 36.10 2.67
CA ARG A 660 39.14 34.64 2.84
C ARG A 660 39.35 34.24 4.31
N ASP A 661 39.96 35.10 5.12
CA ASP A 661 40.19 34.90 6.56
C ASP A 661 40.27 36.26 7.25
N ILE A 662 39.84 36.35 8.51
CA ILE A 662 39.84 37.55 9.36
C ILE A 662 41.25 38.13 9.58
N LYS A 663 42.30 37.32 9.40
CA LYS A 663 43.72 37.70 9.58
C LYS A 663 44.39 38.27 8.32
N VAL A 664 43.76 38.18 7.15
CA VAL A 664 44.35 38.63 5.88
C VAL A 664 44.01 40.12 5.67
N SER A 665 45.02 40.96 5.44
CA SER A 665 44.85 42.41 5.26
C SER A 665 44.38 42.82 3.86
N THR A 666 44.51 41.93 2.88
CA THR A 666 44.11 42.16 1.48
C THR A 666 42.77 41.50 1.16
N PRO A 667 41.75 42.26 0.70
CA PRO A 667 40.48 41.69 0.27
C PRO A 667 40.66 40.93 -1.05
N PHE A 668 40.02 39.76 -1.17
CA PHE A 668 40.05 38.99 -2.42
C PHE A 668 39.04 39.53 -3.44
N PHE A 669 38.03 40.28 -2.99
CA PHE A 669 37.03 40.89 -3.85
C PHE A 669 36.52 42.20 -3.23
N SER A 670 36.31 43.23 -4.05
CA SER A 670 35.83 44.56 -3.64
C SER A 670 34.70 45.00 -4.56
N ILE A 671 33.54 45.34 -3.97
CA ILE A 671 32.37 45.85 -4.70
C ILE A 671 32.10 47.28 -4.22
N SER A 672 32.04 48.23 -5.16
CA SER A 672 31.73 49.63 -4.87
C SER A 672 30.22 49.85 -5.02
N PHE A 673 29.53 50.40 -4.01
CA PHE A 673 28.09 50.66 -4.10
C PHE A 673 27.82 52.02 -4.76
N ILE A 674 27.02 52.03 -5.83
CA ILE A 674 26.37 53.25 -6.34
C ILE A 674 25.03 53.38 -5.59
N HIS A 675 24.98 54.37 -4.68
CA HIS A 675 23.81 54.93 -3.99
C HIS A 675 22.84 53.97 -3.25
N CYS A 676 23.04 53.86 -1.93
CA CYS A 676 21.94 53.68 -0.96
C CYS A 676 22.16 54.60 0.25
N HIS A 677 21.23 55.54 0.48
CA HIS A 677 21.16 56.33 1.70
C HIS A 677 20.55 55.49 2.83
N ILE A 678 21.27 55.40 3.96
CA ILE A 678 20.72 54.92 5.23
C ILE A 678 19.99 56.11 5.88
N PRO A 679 18.68 56.07 6.15
CA PRO A 679 18.07 57.08 7.00
C PRO A 679 18.49 56.82 8.47
N PRO A 680 18.74 57.87 9.27
CA PRO A 680 19.18 57.70 10.64
C PRO A 680 18.05 57.16 11.51
N SER A 681 18.40 56.28 12.44
CA SER A 681 17.58 55.87 13.57
C SER A 681 17.10 57.11 14.32
N LYS A 682 15.79 57.22 14.56
CA LYS A 682 15.28 58.02 15.67
C LYS A 682 14.64 57.09 16.68
N ASP A 683 15.21 57.12 17.87
CA ASP A 683 14.63 56.64 19.11
C ASP A 683 13.25 57.27 19.31
N PHE A 684 12.21 56.43 19.40
CA PHE A 684 11.14 56.37 20.41
C PHE A 684 10.02 55.43 19.94
#